data_AF-A0A8C5FKQ0-F1
#
_entry.id   AF-A0A8C5FKQ0-F1
#
_cell.length_a   1.000
_cell.length_b   1.000
_cell.length_c   1.000
_cell.angle_alpha   90.00
_cell.angle_beta   90.00
_cell.angle_gamma   90.00
#
_symmetry.space_group_name_H-M   'P 1'
#
loop_
_entity.id
_entity.type
_entity.pdbx_description
1 polymer ?
#
loop_
_entity_poly.entity_id
_entity_poly.type
_entity_poly.pdbx_seq_one_letter_code
_entity_poly.pdbx_strand_id
1 'polypeptide(L)'
;MDLIPAVPTVTPEMLDSDEAETPSPAAPACGVNFSDPEGYIDSSDDPPLPDGTSLYCNYTVTVYIGYGVELQVKSVNLTEGEHLSIQGEDESGGPLVLANQSLLVEGQVIRSPTNVLSVFFRSTGEGSLGVFQLHYQIFRLSCTLPKKPHFGEVSVLDLLPGGIARFSCHMGYHLQGAPTLVCVNASLPQWSGREPSCRALCGGSVKNATVGRVLSPSPHPGPNATQDRSCSWSLEAPRGQRLHLHLERLALGPTDRLVLWSGLDAGSVVLFDSGRGNPIPFEGVISEGPAVRVQFITDQPNHSTGFNVRYEAFGRGHCYEPYLQNGNLSTSDPAYGVGAVVQFSCDPGHSLEQGPALIECINSRDPYWNDTEPICKALCGGGLAGPAGVILSPNWPEWYGEGEDCSWRIHVGEDKRVVLDVQLLNISDSDMLTILDGDEVTTRILGQFVGGISPFKMASTTPDLTVTFHSDPAGLVFGKGEGFIINYMEVSRNDSCPDLPEIQNGWKTTSHAALVRGARITYQCDPGYDLVGQDTLCCQLDLSWSTLPPFCEKIMYCSDPGHVDHSTRSLSDPKLLVGTTIQYTCVPGFVLQGGATLTCYGREPGTPRPSDWSSGLGRNPGLPDSGYQILSKRLYLPGESLTFVCYQGYELIGEVAIKCILGKPSFWSGPLPLCRGETKNQRGGGGSVSAVAWMNH
;
A
#
# COMPACT_ATOMS: atom_id res chain seq x y z
N MET A 1 11.17 -35.83 -57.17
CA MET A 1 10.12 -36.36 -56.27
C MET A 1 9.23 -35.21 -55.88
N ASP A 2 7.95 -35.41 -56.14
CA ASP A 2 6.75 -34.71 -55.67
C ASP A 2 6.51 -33.23 -56.02
N LEU A 3 5.54 -33.10 -56.94
CA LEU A 3 4.78 -31.93 -57.35
C LEU A 3 3.69 -31.63 -56.32
N ILE A 4 3.51 -30.36 -55.94
CA ILE A 4 2.23 -29.84 -55.43
C ILE A 4 1.92 -28.53 -56.19
N PRO A 5 0.85 -28.51 -57.02
CA PRO A 5 0.37 -27.32 -57.72
C PRO A 5 -0.74 -26.59 -56.95
N ALA A 6 -0.95 -25.34 -57.33
CA ALA A 6 -1.98 -24.42 -56.82
C ALA A 6 -3.42 -24.97 -56.92
N VAL A 7 -4.23 -24.67 -55.90
CA VAL A 7 -5.67 -24.98 -55.83
C VAL A 7 -6.50 -23.79 -56.33
N PRO A 8 -7.50 -24.00 -57.20
CA PRO A 8 -8.38 -22.95 -57.72
C PRO A 8 -9.65 -22.75 -56.89
N THR A 9 -10.23 -21.58 -57.05
CA THR A 9 -11.56 -21.15 -56.61
C THR A 9 -12.67 -22.06 -57.10
N VAL A 10 -13.57 -22.48 -56.20
CA VAL A 10 -14.83 -23.17 -56.52
C VAL A 10 -15.98 -22.48 -55.78
N THR A 11 -16.97 -22.06 -56.56
CA THR A 11 -18.30 -21.58 -56.18
C THR A 11 -19.17 -22.71 -55.62
N PRO A 12 -20.06 -22.49 -54.64
CA PRO A 12 -21.13 -23.44 -54.34
C PRO A 12 -22.45 -23.09 -55.05
N GLU A 13 -23.06 -24.10 -55.65
CA GLU A 13 -24.38 -24.14 -56.27
C GLU A 13 -25.53 -24.06 -55.25
N MET A 14 -26.68 -23.61 -55.74
CA MET A 14 -28.00 -23.58 -55.08
C MET A 14 -28.72 -24.93 -55.17
N LEU A 15 -29.45 -25.31 -54.11
CA LEU A 15 -30.80 -25.91 -54.03
C LEU A 15 -30.95 -26.39 -52.58
N ASP A 16 -31.86 -25.87 -51.75
CA ASP A 16 -33.30 -26.07 -51.90
C ASP A 16 -34.03 -25.03 -51.05
N SER A 17 -35.19 -24.64 -51.54
CA SER A 17 -36.09 -23.68 -50.96
C SER A 17 -37.11 -24.40 -50.10
N ASP A 18 -37.19 -24.09 -48.81
CA ASP A 18 -38.46 -24.16 -48.08
C ASP A 18 -38.47 -23.17 -46.90
N GLU A 19 -39.59 -22.46 -46.82
CA GLU A 19 -40.08 -21.59 -45.75
C GLU A 19 -39.27 -20.32 -45.43
N ALA A 20 -39.45 -19.32 -46.30
CA ALA A 20 -39.51 -17.94 -45.87
C ALA A 20 -40.69 -17.78 -44.90
N GLU A 21 -40.44 -17.88 -43.60
CA GLU A 21 -41.33 -17.32 -42.59
C GLU A 21 -41.35 -15.80 -42.81
N THR A 22 -42.43 -15.34 -43.42
CA THR A 22 -42.85 -13.94 -43.37
C THR A 22 -42.78 -13.44 -41.92
N PRO A 23 -42.24 -12.24 -41.64
CA PRO A 23 -42.22 -11.70 -40.29
C PRO A 23 -43.67 -11.48 -39.83
N SER A 24 -44.11 -12.35 -38.93
CA SER A 24 -45.33 -12.21 -38.15
C SER A 24 -45.23 -10.94 -37.27
N PRO A 25 -46.35 -10.29 -36.95
CA PRO A 25 -46.45 -8.84 -36.81
C PRO A 25 -45.64 -8.31 -35.63
N ALA A 26 -45.06 -7.11 -35.84
CA ALA A 26 -44.33 -6.26 -34.89
C ALA A 26 -44.44 -6.69 -33.42
N ALA A 27 -43.37 -7.32 -32.92
CA ALA A 27 -43.13 -7.40 -31.48
C ALA A 27 -43.18 -5.97 -30.91
N PRO A 28 -43.88 -5.73 -29.80
CA PRO A 28 -43.90 -4.42 -29.17
C PRO A 28 -42.49 -4.05 -28.70
N ALA A 29 -41.90 -3.05 -29.35
CA ALA A 29 -40.62 -2.50 -28.96
C ALA A 29 -40.84 -1.34 -27.98
N CYS A 30 -40.36 -1.49 -26.75
CA CYS A 30 -40.37 -0.47 -25.70
C CYS A 30 -39.07 0.34 -25.82
N GLY A 31 -39.11 1.46 -26.54
CA GLY A 31 -37.97 2.36 -26.69
C GLY A 31 -38.13 3.60 -25.81
N VAL A 32 -37.26 3.78 -24.82
CA VAL A 32 -37.29 4.96 -23.93
C VAL A 32 -35.93 5.66 -23.96
N ASN A 33 -35.95 6.98 -24.17
CA ASN A 33 -34.74 7.79 -24.23
C ASN A 33 -34.72 8.76 -23.06
N PHE A 34 -33.62 8.76 -22.30
CA PHE A 34 -33.37 9.65 -21.17
C PHE A 34 -32.28 10.65 -21.53
N SER A 35 -32.42 11.88 -21.04
CA SER A 35 -31.44 12.96 -21.24
C SER A 35 -31.11 13.77 -19.99
N ASP A 36 -31.74 13.43 -18.87
CA ASP A 36 -31.50 14.07 -17.59
C ASP A 36 -30.13 13.66 -17.03
N PRO A 37 -29.51 14.50 -16.16
CA PRO A 37 -28.21 14.19 -15.57
C PRO A 37 -28.26 13.05 -14.55
N GLU A 38 -29.44 12.73 -14.02
CA GLU A 38 -29.66 11.64 -13.07
C GLU A 38 -31.09 11.13 -13.22
N GLY A 39 -31.30 9.83 -13.05
CA GLY A 39 -32.63 9.24 -13.07
C GLY A 39 -32.65 7.75 -12.80
N TYR A 40 -33.83 7.16 -12.91
CA TYR A 40 -34.05 5.73 -12.72
C TYR A 40 -34.64 5.11 -13.99
N ILE A 41 -34.18 3.92 -14.33
CA ILE A 41 -34.74 3.05 -15.36
C ILE A 41 -35.42 1.90 -14.61
N ASP A 42 -36.74 1.89 -14.64
CA ASP A 42 -37.56 0.89 -13.96
C ASP A 42 -38.39 0.12 -14.99
N SER A 43 -38.38 -1.21 -14.90
CA SER A 43 -39.18 -2.06 -15.78
C SER A 43 -40.66 -2.16 -15.38
N SER A 44 -41.03 -1.64 -14.21
CA SER A 44 -42.40 -1.71 -13.67
C SER A 44 -43.34 -0.59 -14.14
N ASP A 45 -42.80 0.45 -14.78
CA ASP A 45 -43.58 1.61 -15.25
C ASP A 45 -44.40 1.34 -16.55
N ASP A 46 -44.29 0.14 -17.15
CA ASP A 46 -45.07 -0.26 -18.35
C ASP A 46 -45.63 -1.72 -18.27
N PRO A 47 -46.91 -1.92 -17.89
CA PRO A 47 -47.62 -3.18 -18.19
C PRO A 47 -49.04 -2.99 -18.79
N PRO A 48 -49.63 -3.97 -19.52
CA PRO A 48 -49.07 -5.12 -20.23
C PRO A 48 -49.43 -5.14 -21.74
N LEU A 49 -48.62 -5.84 -22.55
CA LEU A 49 -48.99 -6.29 -23.90
C LEU A 49 -49.53 -7.73 -23.85
N PRO A 50 -50.42 -8.11 -24.78
CA PRO A 50 -51.20 -9.35 -24.71
C PRO A 50 -50.34 -10.62 -24.77
N ASP A 51 -50.86 -11.67 -24.11
CA ASP A 51 -50.29 -13.00 -23.92
C ASP A 51 -49.58 -13.55 -25.17
N GLY A 52 -48.30 -13.92 -24.99
CA GLY A 52 -47.52 -14.68 -25.98
C GLY A 52 -46.66 -13.87 -26.94
N THR A 53 -46.47 -12.56 -26.72
CA THR A 53 -45.58 -11.75 -27.56
C THR A 53 -44.21 -11.56 -26.93
N SER A 54 -43.14 -11.77 -27.72
CA SER A 54 -41.76 -11.49 -27.28
C SER A 54 -41.58 -9.98 -27.09
N LEU A 55 -41.06 -9.57 -25.93
CA LEU A 55 -40.87 -8.17 -25.57
C LEU A 55 -39.41 -7.79 -25.79
N TYR A 56 -39.18 -6.67 -26.49
CA TYR A 56 -37.85 -6.12 -26.73
C TYR A 56 -37.83 -4.66 -26.28
N CYS A 57 -37.18 -4.38 -25.14
CA CYS A 57 -37.01 -3.02 -24.67
C CYS A 57 -35.58 -2.52 -24.89
N ASN A 58 -35.46 -1.27 -25.34
CA ASN A 58 -34.21 -0.55 -25.43
C ASN A 58 -34.34 0.79 -24.69
N TYR A 59 -33.62 0.92 -23.59
CA TYR A 59 -33.54 2.15 -22.83
C TYR A 59 -32.21 2.84 -23.14
N THR A 60 -32.24 4.01 -23.76
CA THR A 60 -31.03 4.76 -24.09
C THR A 60 -30.91 5.98 -23.20
N VAL A 61 -29.75 6.19 -22.60
CA VAL A 61 -29.40 7.38 -21.83
C VAL A 61 -28.36 8.14 -22.64
N THR A 62 -28.70 9.35 -23.09
CA THR A 62 -27.80 10.21 -23.86
C THR A 62 -27.57 11.50 -23.11
N VAL A 63 -26.32 11.75 -22.77
CA VAL A 63 -25.91 12.94 -22.01
C VAL A 63 -25.01 13.84 -22.87
N TYR A 64 -24.71 15.03 -22.36
CA TYR A 64 -23.91 16.02 -23.09
C TYR A 64 -22.45 15.59 -23.22
N ILE A 65 -21.80 16.01 -24.31
CA ILE A 65 -20.42 15.63 -24.63
C ILE A 65 -19.44 16.00 -23.50
N GLY A 66 -18.46 15.12 -23.26
CA GLY A 66 -17.51 15.22 -22.15
C GLY A 66 -18.01 14.63 -20.84
N TYR A 67 -19.23 14.08 -20.84
CA TYR A 67 -19.82 13.34 -19.73
C TYR A 67 -20.30 11.98 -20.23
N GLY A 68 -20.20 10.99 -19.36
CA GLY A 68 -20.65 9.62 -19.56
C GLY A 68 -21.72 9.29 -18.53
N VAL A 69 -22.29 8.10 -18.65
CA VAL A 69 -23.34 7.60 -17.79
C VAL A 69 -22.75 6.54 -16.88
N GLU A 70 -22.84 6.78 -15.57
CA GLU A 70 -22.58 5.80 -14.54
C GLU A 70 -23.92 5.20 -14.12
N LEU A 71 -24.05 3.89 -14.24
CA LEU A 71 -25.25 3.13 -13.92
C LEU A 71 -24.98 2.22 -12.73
N GLN A 72 -25.75 2.41 -11.67
CA GLN A 72 -25.75 1.58 -10.47
C GLN A 72 -26.95 0.63 -10.48
N VAL A 73 -26.67 -0.66 -10.32
CA VAL A 73 -27.69 -1.70 -10.22
C VAL A 73 -28.34 -1.63 -8.83
N LYS A 74 -29.65 -1.31 -8.76
CA LYS A 74 -30.40 -1.31 -7.48
C LYS A 74 -31.08 -2.64 -7.23
N SER A 75 -31.79 -3.18 -8.23
CA SER A 75 -32.40 -4.50 -8.14
C SER A 75 -32.52 -5.11 -9.53
N VAL A 76 -32.27 -6.42 -9.66
CA VAL A 76 -32.45 -7.18 -10.89
C VAL A 76 -32.97 -8.55 -10.51
N ASN A 77 -34.19 -8.87 -10.95
CA ASN A 77 -34.84 -10.15 -10.72
C ASN A 77 -35.44 -10.64 -12.04
N LEU A 78 -34.65 -11.42 -12.78
CA LEU A 78 -34.99 -11.91 -14.12
C LEU A 78 -35.51 -13.36 -14.05
N THR A 79 -36.49 -13.69 -14.90
CA THR A 79 -37.03 -15.04 -15.06
C THR A 79 -36.31 -15.83 -16.15
N GLU A 80 -36.53 -17.15 -16.19
CA GLU A 80 -35.87 -18.05 -17.13
C GLU A 80 -36.30 -17.74 -18.58
N GLY A 81 -35.35 -17.35 -19.44
CA GLY A 81 -35.61 -16.89 -20.81
C GLY A 81 -35.50 -15.37 -21.01
N GLU A 82 -35.35 -14.61 -19.92
CA GLU A 82 -35.11 -13.16 -19.98
C GLU A 82 -33.63 -12.81 -20.06
N HIS A 83 -33.33 -11.78 -20.84
CA HIS A 83 -31.98 -11.29 -21.05
C HIS A 83 -31.89 -9.79 -20.84
N LEU A 84 -30.96 -9.38 -19.96
CA LEU A 84 -30.61 -7.98 -19.73
C LEU A 84 -29.13 -7.78 -20.06
N SER A 85 -28.84 -6.81 -20.93
CA SER A 85 -27.47 -6.41 -21.25
C SER A 85 -27.33 -4.90 -21.25
N ILE A 86 -26.21 -4.43 -20.71
CA ILE A 86 -25.85 -3.02 -20.67
C ILE A 86 -24.75 -2.83 -21.70
N GLN A 87 -24.98 -1.93 -22.65
CA GLN A 87 -24.14 -1.68 -23.80
C GLN A 87 -23.74 -0.19 -23.85
N GLY A 88 -22.49 0.08 -24.13
CA GLY A 88 -22.00 1.40 -24.52
C GLY A 88 -21.70 1.44 -26.01
N GLU A 89 -21.00 2.49 -26.45
CA GLU A 89 -20.47 2.58 -27.81
C GLU A 89 -18.94 2.42 -27.81
N ASP A 90 -18.39 1.79 -28.84
CA ASP A 90 -16.94 1.72 -29.06
C ASP A 90 -16.41 2.96 -29.80
N GLU A 91 -15.10 3.00 -30.10
CA GLU A 91 -14.46 4.11 -30.84
C GLU A 91 -15.01 4.31 -32.26
N SER A 92 -15.65 3.28 -32.83
CA SER A 92 -16.26 3.28 -34.16
C SER A 92 -17.77 3.54 -34.15
N GLY A 93 -18.37 3.74 -32.97
CA GLY A 93 -19.82 3.87 -32.77
C GLY A 93 -20.59 2.55 -32.83
N GLY A 94 -19.90 1.41 -32.72
CA GLY A 94 -20.49 0.08 -32.62
C GLY A 94 -20.94 -0.25 -31.18
N PRO A 95 -21.90 -1.18 -31.01
CA PRO A 95 -22.38 -1.59 -29.68
C PRO A 95 -21.30 -2.39 -28.93
N LEU A 96 -20.90 -1.89 -27.76
CA LEU A 96 -19.95 -2.53 -26.85
C LEU A 96 -20.68 -3.04 -25.61
N VAL A 97 -20.75 -4.36 -25.42
CA VAL A 97 -21.36 -4.95 -24.21
C VAL A 97 -20.47 -4.68 -23.00
N LEU A 98 -20.96 -3.88 -22.05
CA LEU A 98 -20.28 -3.53 -20.80
C LEU A 98 -20.59 -4.54 -19.68
N ALA A 99 -21.82 -5.05 -19.65
CA ALA A 99 -22.23 -6.09 -18.71
C ALA A 99 -23.39 -6.92 -19.30
N ASN A 100 -23.37 -8.22 -19.00
CA ASN A 100 -24.47 -9.15 -19.29
C ASN A 100 -25.16 -9.57 -18.00
N GLN A 101 -26.31 -10.22 -18.09
CA GLN A 101 -27.13 -10.67 -16.94
C GLN A 101 -26.38 -11.43 -15.83
N SER A 102 -25.27 -12.11 -16.13
CA SER A 102 -24.44 -12.80 -15.12
C SER A 102 -23.57 -11.87 -14.28
N LEU A 103 -23.35 -10.64 -14.75
CA LEU A 103 -22.53 -9.59 -14.15
C LEU A 103 -23.40 -8.40 -13.71
N LEU A 104 -24.67 -8.61 -13.38
CA LEU A 104 -25.58 -7.56 -12.91
C LEU A 104 -26.06 -7.90 -11.48
N VAL A 105 -25.21 -7.62 -10.49
CA VAL A 105 -25.52 -7.83 -9.07
C VAL A 105 -25.88 -6.50 -8.40
N GLU A 106 -26.75 -6.53 -7.39
CA GLU A 106 -27.10 -5.34 -6.59
C GLU A 106 -25.84 -4.63 -6.05
N GLY A 107 -25.79 -3.30 -6.23
CA GLY A 107 -24.68 -2.45 -5.84
C GLY A 107 -23.57 -2.29 -6.89
N GLN A 108 -23.59 -3.08 -7.97
CA GLN A 108 -22.60 -2.98 -9.04
C GLN A 108 -22.74 -1.66 -9.82
N VAL A 109 -21.60 -1.07 -10.17
CA VAL A 109 -21.53 0.21 -10.89
C VAL A 109 -20.85 -0.01 -12.24
N ILE A 110 -21.51 0.44 -13.32
CA ILE A 110 -21.08 0.28 -14.70
C ILE A 110 -20.96 1.67 -15.32
N ARG A 111 -19.83 1.96 -15.96
CA ARG A 111 -19.56 3.28 -16.57
C ARG A 111 -19.49 3.15 -18.08
N SER A 112 -20.23 4.01 -18.80
CA SER A 112 -20.10 4.09 -20.25
C SER A 112 -18.76 4.72 -20.66
N PRO A 113 -18.12 4.22 -21.72
CA PRO A 113 -16.94 4.86 -22.30
C PRO A 113 -17.28 6.14 -23.07
N THR A 114 -18.53 6.28 -23.53
CA THR A 114 -19.03 7.43 -24.29
C THR A 114 -20.14 8.16 -23.54
N ASN A 115 -20.69 9.22 -24.14
CA ASN A 115 -21.85 9.95 -23.63
C ASN A 115 -23.20 9.23 -23.85
N VAL A 116 -23.17 7.98 -24.34
CA VAL A 116 -24.36 7.17 -24.62
C VAL A 116 -24.24 5.83 -23.88
N LEU A 117 -25.33 5.42 -23.24
CA LEU A 117 -25.48 4.11 -22.61
C LEU A 117 -26.82 3.52 -23.03
N SER A 118 -26.85 2.26 -23.43
CA SER A 118 -28.07 1.54 -23.81
C SER A 118 -28.27 0.32 -22.92
N VAL A 119 -29.48 0.11 -22.45
CA VAL A 119 -29.90 -1.05 -21.68
C VAL A 119 -30.89 -1.84 -22.54
N PHE A 120 -30.48 -3.05 -22.93
CA PHE A 120 -31.28 -3.94 -23.76
C PHE A 120 -31.89 -5.02 -22.89
N PHE A 121 -33.21 -5.09 -22.90
CA PHE A 121 -33.98 -6.12 -22.21
C PHE A 121 -34.81 -6.92 -23.23
N ARG A 122 -34.76 -8.24 -23.13
CA ARG A 122 -35.51 -9.16 -23.99
C ARG A 122 -36.21 -10.21 -23.13
N SER A 123 -37.50 -10.44 -23.38
CA SER A 123 -38.31 -11.49 -22.73
C SER A 123 -39.05 -12.33 -23.76
N THR A 124 -39.07 -13.65 -23.58
CA THR A 124 -39.68 -14.63 -24.51
C THR A 124 -41.13 -15.01 -24.16
N GLY A 125 -41.76 -14.35 -23.20
CA GLY A 125 -43.22 -14.38 -22.99
C GLY A 125 -43.78 -15.60 -22.23
N GLU A 126 -42.94 -16.44 -21.62
CA GLU A 126 -43.41 -17.52 -20.72
C GLU A 126 -43.22 -17.11 -19.25
N GLY A 127 -44.23 -16.46 -18.66
CA GLY A 127 -44.28 -16.20 -17.22
C GLY A 127 -44.44 -14.73 -16.82
N SER A 128 -44.28 -14.44 -15.52
CA SER A 128 -44.27 -13.08 -14.99
C SER A 128 -43.00 -12.36 -15.44
N LEU A 129 -43.13 -11.16 -16.01
CA LEU A 129 -41.98 -10.33 -16.40
C LEU A 129 -41.04 -10.09 -15.21
N GLY A 130 -39.75 -10.23 -15.46
CA GLY A 130 -38.71 -9.87 -14.51
C GLY A 130 -38.72 -8.37 -14.19
N VAL A 131 -38.30 -8.04 -12.98
CA VAL A 131 -38.25 -6.65 -12.51
C VAL A 131 -36.80 -6.21 -12.37
N PHE A 132 -36.45 -5.08 -12.95
CA PHE A 132 -35.17 -4.44 -12.72
C PHE A 132 -35.33 -2.94 -12.47
N GLN A 133 -34.48 -2.43 -11.60
CA GLN A 133 -34.35 -1.01 -11.30
C GLN A 133 -32.87 -0.62 -11.35
N LEU A 134 -32.57 0.31 -12.24
CA LEU A 134 -31.22 0.82 -12.49
C LEU A 134 -31.21 2.33 -12.22
N HIS A 135 -30.29 2.79 -11.40
CA HIS A 135 -30.09 4.22 -11.15
C HIS A 135 -28.94 4.71 -12.03
N TYR A 136 -29.14 5.75 -12.81
CA TYR A 136 -28.09 6.34 -13.62
C TYR A 136 -27.79 7.77 -13.16
N GLN A 137 -26.52 8.14 -13.23
CA GLN A 137 -26.04 9.49 -12.99
C GLN A 137 -24.91 9.82 -13.96
N ILE A 138 -24.73 11.10 -14.27
CA ILE A 138 -23.61 11.53 -15.10
C ILE A 138 -22.29 11.51 -14.35
N PHE A 139 -21.22 11.19 -15.06
CA PHE A 139 -19.86 11.39 -14.61
C PHE A 139 -19.02 12.04 -15.71
N ARG A 140 -17.93 12.69 -15.35
CA ARG A 140 -17.09 13.40 -16.32
C ARG A 140 -16.17 12.41 -17.05
N LEU A 141 -16.21 12.38 -18.37
CA LEU A 141 -15.30 11.55 -19.17
C LEU A 141 -13.90 12.18 -19.20
N SER A 142 -12.90 11.34 -19.43
CA SER A 142 -11.49 11.72 -19.50
C SER A 142 -10.81 11.05 -20.67
N CYS A 143 -9.82 11.71 -21.27
CA CYS A 143 -8.94 11.09 -22.24
C CYS A 143 -8.14 9.95 -21.58
N THR A 144 -7.77 8.95 -22.38
CA THR A 144 -6.87 7.87 -21.95
C THR A 144 -5.48 8.42 -21.64
N LEU A 145 -4.76 7.76 -20.71
CA LEU A 145 -3.39 8.17 -20.37
C LEU A 145 -2.49 7.99 -21.61
N PRO A 146 -1.85 9.05 -22.12
CA PRO A 146 -1.03 8.97 -23.32
C PRO A 146 0.20 8.09 -23.07
N LYS A 147 0.57 7.29 -24.07
CA LYS A 147 1.74 6.41 -23.97
C LYS A 147 3.02 7.23 -23.84
N LYS A 148 3.90 6.85 -22.91
CA LYS A 148 5.23 7.44 -22.77
C LYS A 148 6.04 7.16 -24.04
N PRO A 149 6.63 8.18 -24.70
CA PRO A 149 7.48 7.95 -25.85
C PRO A 149 8.76 7.22 -25.44
N HIS A 150 9.23 6.28 -26.27
CA HIS A 150 10.53 5.64 -26.07
C HIS A 150 11.63 6.72 -26.00
N PHE A 151 12.48 6.67 -24.97
CA PHE A 151 13.53 7.67 -24.71
C PHE A 151 13.02 9.11 -24.52
N GLY A 152 11.81 9.27 -24.00
CA GLY A 152 11.27 10.56 -23.60
C GLY A 152 10.33 10.45 -22.42
N GLU A 153 9.77 11.57 -22.01
CA GLU A 153 8.86 11.70 -20.88
C GLU A 153 7.59 12.45 -21.29
N VAL A 154 6.47 12.08 -20.67
CA VAL A 154 5.20 12.76 -20.80
C VAL A 154 4.77 13.30 -19.45
N SER A 155 4.46 14.59 -19.42
CA SER A 155 3.89 15.27 -18.25
C SER A 155 2.42 15.58 -18.56
N VAL A 156 1.52 14.95 -17.81
CA VAL A 156 0.07 15.09 -17.97
C VAL A 156 -0.44 16.02 -16.88
N LEU A 157 -0.96 17.19 -17.25
CA LEU A 157 -1.50 18.16 -16.30
C LEU A 157 -2.93 17.79 -15.88
N ASP A 158 -3.75 17.38 -16.84
CA ASP A 158 -5.13 16.96 -16.63
C ASP A 158 -5.57 16.03 -17.77
N LEU A 159 -6.42 15.05 -17.47
CA LEU A 159 -7.02 14.12 -18.42
C LEU A 159 -8.45 14.53 -18.81
N LEU A 160 -9.03 15.50 -18.13
CA LEU A 160 -10.37 16.01 -18.44
C LEU A 160 -10.33 16.84 -19.74
N PRO A 161 -11.48 17.03 -20.42
CA PRO A 161 -11.55 17.86 -21.63
C PRO A 161 -11.00 19.27 -21.38
N GLY A 162 -10.06 19.70 -22.24
CA GLY A 162 -9.25 20.92 -22.06
C GLY A 162 -7.89 20.70 -21.40
N GLY A 163 -7.64 19.50 -20.84
CA GLY A 163 -6.36 19.11 -20.26
C GLY A 163 -5.23 19.02 -21.28
N ILE A 164 -3.99 19.24 -20.82
CA ILE A 164 -2.80 19.33 -21.67
C ILE A 164 -1.79 18.27 -21.26
N ALA A 165 -1.32 17.50 -22.24
CA ALA A 165 -0.17 16.60 -22.11
C ALA A 165 1.03 17.21 -22.84
N ARG A 166 2.16 17.35 -22.14
CA ARG A 166 3.41 17.89 -22.68
C ARG A 166 4.46 16.80 -22.78
N PHE A 167 5.01 16.65 -23.97
CA PHE A 167 5.99 15.63 -24.30
C PHE A 167 7.38 16.25 -24.41
N SER A 168 8.37 15.56 -23.85
CA SER A 168 9.77 15.94 -23.91
C SER A 168 10.62 14.71 -24.22
N CYS A 169 11.76 14.89 -24.88
CA CYS A 169 12.69 13.80 -25.16
C CYS A 169 13.90 13.89 -24.22
N HIS A 170 14.49 12.74 -23.90
CA HIS A 170 15.77 12.72 -23.19
C HIS A 170 16.87 13.38 -24.03
N MET A 171 17.92 13.87 -23.35
CA MET A 171 19.05 14.56 -23.99
C MET A 171 19.64 13.72 -25.13
N GLY A 172 19.80 14.33 -26.31
CA GLY A 172 20.29 13.68 -27.53
C GLY A 172 19.19 13.16 -28.48
N TYR A 173 17.95 13.03 -28.02
CA TYR A 173 16.80 12.72 -28.86
C TYR A 173 16.02 13.98 -29.24
N HIS A 174 15.48 13.99 -30.46
CA HIS A 174 14.64 15.07 -30.95
C HIS A 174 13.18 14.60 -31.05
N LEU A 175 12.24 15.46 -30.67
CA LEU A 175 10.82 15.16 -30.73
C LEU A 175 10.32 15.23 -32.18
N GLN A 176 9.67 14.18 -32.65
CA GLN A 176 8.98 14.12 -33.93
C GLN A 176 7.47 14.04 -33.68
N GLY A 177 6.79 15.17 -33.91
CA GLY A 177 5.35 15.33 -33.68
C GLY A 177 5.06 16.63 -32.92
N ALA A 178 3.82 16.77 -32.44
CA ALA A 178 3.44 17.93 -31.63
C ALA A 178 4.00 17.81 -30.20
N PRO A 179 4.64 18.86 -29.63
CA PRO A 179 5.17 18.85 -28.27
C PRO A 179 4.08 18.88 -27.18
N THR A 180 2.87 19.25 -27.55
CA THR A 180 1.72 19.35 -26.66
C THR A 180 0.49 18.79 -27.35
N LEU A 181 -0.23 17.92 -26.66
CA LEU A 181 -1.56 17.44 -27.08
C LEU A 181 -2.60 17.96 -26.09
N VAL A 182 -3.80 18.27 -26.61
CA VAL A 182 -4.92 18.77 -25.80
C VAL A 182 -6.04 17.74 -25.85
N CYS A 183 -6.63 17.42 -24.70
CA CYS A 183 -7.79 16.54 -24.62
C CYS A 183 -9.03 17.27 -25.18
N VAL A 184 -9.57 16.77 -26.28
CA VAL A 184 -10.69 17.41 -26.99
C VAL A 184 -12.01 16.90 -26.44
N ASN A 185 -12.97 17.80 -26.27
CA ASN A 185 -14.31 17.42 -25.84
C ASN A 185 -15.07 16.73 -26.99
N ALA A 186 -15.49 15.49 -26.77
CA ALA A 186 -16.23 14.67 -27.74
C ALA A 186 -17.12 13.65 -27.00
N SER A 187 -17.90 12.86 -27.75
CA SER A 187 -18.65 11.71 -27.22
C SER A 187 -17.72 10.71 -26.53
N LEU A 188 -16.57 10.45 -27.15
CA LEU A 188 -15.42 9.77 -26.58
C LEU A 188 -14.23 10.76 -26.57
N PRO A 189 -13.81 11.31 -25.41
CA PRO A 189 -12.70 12.24 -25.36
C PRO A 189 -11.40 11.63 -25.90
N GLN A 190 -10.77 12.33 -26.87
CA GLN A 190 -9.52 11.92 -27.49
C GLN A 190 -8.52 13.08 -27.53
N TRP A 191 -7.24 12.75 -27.54
CA TRP A 191 -6.17 13.71 -27.77
C TRP A 191 -6.24 14.34 -29.16
N SER A 192 -5.89 15.62 -29.25
CA SER A 192 -5.93 16.44 -30.48
C SER A 192 -5.08 15.92 -31.65
N GLY A 193 -4.23 14.92 -31.42
CA GLY A 193 -3.34 14.35 -32.43
C GLY A 193 -2.71 13.04 -31.94
N ARG A 194 -1.88 12.45 -32.80
CA ARG A 194 -1.12 11.23 -32.48
C ARG A 194 0.04 11.55 -31.55
N GLU A 195 0.40 10.58 -30.72
CA GLU A 195 1.52 10.69 -29.80
C GLU A 195 2.84 10.92 -30.56
N PRO A 196 3.68 11.88 -30.12
CA PRO A 196 4.96 12.14 -30.76
C PRO A 196 5.97 11.03 -30.43
N SER A 197 6.99 10.88 -31.28
CA SER A 197 8.09 9.92 -31.06
C SER A 197 9.42 10.63 -30.91
N CYS A 198 10.29 10.16 -30.02
CA CYS A 198 11.64 10.69 -29.84
C CYS A 198 12.63 9.91 -30.70
N ARG A 199 13.45 10.61 -31.50
CA ARG A 199 14.42 9.99 -32.42
C ARG A 199 15.78 10.66 -32.38
N ALA A 200 16.82 9.85 -32.48
CA ALA A 200 18.19 10.31 -32.65
C ALA A 200 18.44 10.61 -34.14
N LEU A 201 18.89 11.83 -34.44
CA LEU A 201 19.12 12.29 -35.81
C LEU A 201 20.52 11.90 -36.30
N CYS A 202 20.64 11.54 -37.58
CA CYS A 202 21.92 11.31 -38.24
C CYS A 202 22.61 12.65 -38.55
N GLY A 203 23.64 12.98 -37.76
CA GLY A 203 24.44 14.18 -37.92
C GLY A 203 23.83 15.47 -37.39
N GLY A 204 24.66 16.52 -37.35
CA GLY A 204 24.27 17.83 -36.83
C GLY A 204 25.46 18.71 -36.45
N SER A 205 25.18 19.95 -36.08
CA SER A 205 26.17 20.89 -35.56
C SER A 205 25.66 21.58 -34.32
N VAL A 206 26.42 21.49 -33.22
CA VAL A 206 26.11 22.12 -31.94
C VAL A 206 27.18 23.17 -31.66
N LYS A 207 26.79 24.44 -31.70
CA LYS A 207 27.63 25.56 -31.29
C LYS A 207 27.39 25.90 -29.84
N ASN A 208 28.45 26.34 -29.15
CA ASN A 208 28.42 26.63 -27.72
C ASN A 208 27.95 25.41 -26.91
N ALA A 209 28.46 24.23 -27.29
CA ALA A 209 28.13 22.94 -26.69
C ALA A 209 28.63 22.90 -25.25
N THR A 210 27.73 22.96 -24.26
CA THR A 210 28.07 22.90 -22.83
C THR A 210 27.89 21.51 -22.25
N VAL A 211 26.74 20.88 -22.48
CA VAL A 211 26.47 19.49 -22.09
C VAL A 211 25.47 18.87 -23.04
N GLY A 212 25.65 17.60 -23.37
CA GLY A 212 24.68 16.86 -24.19
C GLY A 212 25.12 15.45 -24.53
N ARG A 213 24.37 14.81 -25.44
CA ARG A 213 24.64 13.45 -25.89
C ARG A 213 24.59 13.36 -27.42
N VAL A 214 25.46 12.51 -27.96
CA VAL A 214 25.45 12.06 -29.35
C VAL A 214 25.13 10.57 -29.34
N LEU A 215 24.07 10.20 -30.05
CA LEU A 215 23.49 8.86 -30.01
C LEU A 215 23.54 8.21 -31.38
N SER A 216 23.53 6.88 -31.40
CA SER A 216 23.31 6.13 -32.64
C SER A 216 22.00 6.55 -33.30
N PRO A 217 22.00 6.85 -34.61
CA PRO A 217 20.82 7.32 -35.33
C PRO A 217 19.66 6.32 -35.27
N SER A 218 18.43 6.82 -35.11
CA SER A 218 17.24 5.96 -35.16
C SER A 218 16.94 5.53 -36.61
N PRO A 219 16.49 4.28 -36.86
CA PRO A 219 16.13 3.84 -38.20
C PRO A 219 15.01 4.70 -38.80
N HIS A 220 15.19 5.11 -40.06
CA HIS A 220 14.17 5.88 -40.78
C HIS A 220 13.02 4.95 -41.23
N PRO A 221 11.77 5.19 -40.81
CA PRO A 221 10.62 4.47 -41.33
C PRO A 221 10.21 5.10 -42.66
N GLY A 222 10.34 4.33 -43.74
CA GLY A 222 9.81 4.70 -45.05
C GLY A 222 10.45 3.90 -46.19
N PRO A 223 9.72 3.69 -47.31
CA PRO A 223 10.23 2.94 -48.47
C PRO A 223 11.33 3.67 -49.26
N ASN A 224 11.56 4.97 -49.00
CA ASN A 224 12.59 5.81 -49.62
C ASN A 224 13.57 6.41 -48.59
N ALA A 225 13.89 5.67 -47.53
CA ALA A 225 14.98 6.07 -46.64
C ALA A 225 16.32 5.86 -47.36
N THR A 226 16.99 6.94 -47.75
CA THR A 226 18.42 6.86 -48.07
C THR A 226 19.12 6.33 -46.83
N GLN A 227 19.73 5.14 -46.95
CA GLN A 227 20.54 4.57 -45.88
C GLN A 227 21.77 5.47 -45.70
N ASP A 228 21.72 6.38 -44.73
CA ASP A 228 22.84 7.25 -44.39
C ASP A 228 23.98 6.37 -43.85
N ARG A 229 24.92 6.01 -44.74
CA ARG A 229 26.07 5.12 -44.43
C ARG A 229 27.12 5.77 -43.53
N SER A 230 27.06 7.08 -43.35
CA SER A 230 28.01 7.84 -42.52
C SER A 230 27.34 9.06 -41.92
N CYS A 231 27.14 9.04 -40.61
CA CYS A 231 26.63 10.17 -39.82
C CYS A 231 27.80 10.95 -39.21
N SER A 232 27.71 12.28 -39.22
CA SER A 232 28.75 13.13 -38.64
C SER A 232 28.16 14.27 -37.82
N TRP A 233 28.62 14.41 -36.59
CA TRP A 233 28.26 15.48 -35.68
C TRP A 233 29.46 16.38 -35.42
N SER A 234 29.23 17.68 -35.37
CA SER A 234 30.24 18.69 -35.04
C SER A 234 29.84 19.40 -33.74
N LEU A 235 30.73 19.38 -32.76
CA LEU A 235 30.55 19.97 -31.44
C LEU A 235 31.57 21.09 -31.27
N GLU A 236 31.14 22.29 -30.91
CA GLU A 236 32.01 23.43 -30.67
C GLU A 236 31.69 24.03 -29.29
N ALA A 237 32.61 23.86 -28.33
CA ALA A 237 32.51 24.38 -26.98
C ALA A 237 32.60 25.92 -26.91
N PRO A 238 32.13 26.52 -25.81
CA PRO A 238 32.36 27.93 -25.53
C PRO A 238 33.85 28.32 -25.61
N ARG A 239 34.13 29.59 -25.91
CA ARG A 239 35.50 30.08 -26.10
C ARG A 239 36.38 29.80 -24.88
N GLY A 240 37.52 29.15 -25.11
CA GLY A 240 38.51 28.84 -24.08
C GLY A 240 38.23 27.58 -23.27
N GLN A 241 37.19 26.81 -23.62
CA GLN A 241 36.86 25.52 -23.01
C GLN A 241 37.30 24.34 -23.90
N ARG A 242 37.46 23.17 -23.27
CA ARG A 242 37.68 21.88 -23.93
C ARG A 242 36.44 21.01 -23.76
N LEU A 243 36.29 19.98 -24.60
CA LEU A 243 35.23 18.99 -24.49
C LEU A 243 35.79 17.70 -23.91
N HIS A 244 35.14 17.20 -22.87
CA HIS A 244 35.31 15.83 -22.39
C HIS A 244 34.18 14.99 -22.98
N LEU A 245 34.51 13.84 -23.58
CA LEU A 245 33.57 12.91 -24.20
C LEU A 245 33.65 11.56 -23.50
N HIS A 246 32.58 11.20 -22.82
CA HIS A 246 32.44 9.93 -22.12
C HIS A 246 31.61 8.94 -22.93
N LEU A 247 32.14 7.74 -23.17
CA LEU A 247 31.48 6.70 -23.95
C LEU A 247 30.65 5.82 -23.01
N GLU A 248 29.38 6.18 -22.78
CA GLU A 248 28.46 5.46 -21.89
C GLU A 248 28.10 4.06 -22.43
N ARG A 249 28.03 3.90 -23.76
CA ARG A 249 27.77 2.62 -24.42
C ARG A 249 28.45 2.59 -25.78
N LEU A 250 29.09 1.47 -26.10
CA LEU A 250 29.67 1.22 -27.41
C LEU A 250 29.51 -0.26 -27.79
N ALA A 251 28.39 -0.59 -28.41
CA ALA A 251 28.11 -1.92 -28.94
C ALA A 251 28.01 -1.79 -30.47
N LEU A 252 29.14 -1.93 -31.15
CA LEU A 252 29.21 -1.77 -32.61
C LEU A 252 29.14 -3.13 -33.31
N GLY A 253 28.50 -3.19 -34.47
CA GLY A 253 28.58 -4.34 -35.35
C GLY A 253 30.01 -4.55 -35.88
N PRO A 254 30.32 -5.73 -36.44
CA PRO A 254 31.66 -6.06 -36.95
C PRO A 254 32.13 -5.13 -38.09
N THR A 255 31.18 -4.50 -38.78
CA THR A 255 31.38 -3.58 -39.91
C THR A 255 31.21 -2.10 -39.53
N ASP A 256 30.70 -1.83 -38.32
CA ASP A 256 30.43 -0.49 -37.82
C ASP A 256 31.71 0.17 -37.27
N ARG A 257 31.86 1.47 -37.50
CA ARG A 257 33.04 2.23 -37.04
C ARG A 257 32.66 3.58 -36.46
N LEU A 258 33.13 3.86 -35.25
CA LEU A 258 33.02 5.16 -34.58
C LEU A 258 34.40 5.80 -34.48
N VAL A 259 34.51 7.06 -34.90
CA VAL A 259 35.75 7.85 -34.85
C VAL A 259 35.48 9.20 -34.21
N LEU A 260 36.30 9.57 -33.22
CA LEU A 260 36.28 10.86 -32.53
C LEU A 260 37.53 11.67 -32.91
N TRP A 261 37.33 12.90 -33.36
CA TRP A 261 38.40 13.80 -33.81
C TRP A 261 38.45 15.06 -32.94
N SER A 262 39.64 15.46 -32.50
CA SER A 262 39.90 16.73 -31.82
C SER A 262 40.03 17.88 -32.82
N GLY A 263 38.92 18.22 -33.47
CA GLY A 263 38.81 19.31 -34.42
C GLY A 263 37.80 19.03 -35.53
N LEU A 264 37.52 20.04 -36.35
CA LEU A 264 36.61 19.93 -37.50
C LEU A 264 37.35 19.75 -38.83
N ASP A 265 38.68 19.80 -38.84
CA ASP A 265 39.46 19.69 -40.07
C ASP A 265 39.87 18.25 -40.35
N ALA A 266 40.10 17.91 -41.63
CA ALA A 266 40.46 16.56 -42.06
C ALA A 266 41.82 16.06 -41.54
N GLY A 267 42.66 16.96 -41.00
CA GLY A 267 43.97 16.65 -40.39
C GLY A 267 43.97 16.71 -38.85
N SER A 268 42.80 16.78 -38.22
CA SER A 268 42.67 16.85 -36.76
C SER A 268 43.19 15.56 -36.08
N VAL A 269 43.58 15.65 -34.81
CA VAL A 269 44.05 14.49 -34.04
C VAL A 269 42.89 13.51 -33.81
N VAL A 270 43.13 12.21 -33.99
CA VAL A 270 42.16 11.16 -33.67
C VAL A 270 42.23 10.88 -32.17
N LEU A 271 41.13 11.15 -31.46
CA LEU A 271 40.99 10.87 -30.03
C LEU A 271 40.63 9.40 -29.78
N PHE A 272 39.75 8.84 -30.62
CA PHE A 272 39.30 7.46 -30.52
C PHE A 272 38.90 6.91 -31.88
N ASP A 273 39.17 5.63 -32.11
CA ASP A 273 38.86 4.92 -33.36
C ASP A 273 38.58 3.45 -33.07
N SER A 274 37.32 3.04 -33.15
CA SER A 274 36.91 1.66 -32.86
C SER A 274 37.50 0.65 -33.83
N GLY A 275 37.84 1.06 -35.06
CA GLY A 275 38.40 0.18 -36.09
C GLY A 275 39.84 -0.27 -35.82
N ARG A 276 40.51 0.33 -34.83
CA ARG A 276 41.89 -0.04 -34.44
C ARG A 276 41.93 -1.12 -33.35
N GLY A 277 40.77 -1.56 -32.84
CA GLY A 277 40.69 -2.54 -31.76
C GLY A 277 41.15 -1.98 -30.40
N ASN A 278 41.18 -0.66 -30.25
CA ASN A 278 41.51 -0.04 -28.97
C ASN A 278 40.38 -0.30 -27.95
N PRO A 279 40.70 -0.66 -26.70
CA PRO A 279 39.70 -0.76 -25.65
C PRO A 279 39.01 0.61 -25.45
N ILE A 280 37.74 0.57 -25.03
CA ILE A 280 36.97 1.79 -24.72
C ILE A 280 37.69 2.49 -23.55
N PRO A 281 38.09 3.76 -23.71
CA PRO A 281 38.69 4.49 -22.61
C PRO A 281 37.63 4.72 -21.53
N PHE A 282 37.82 4.10 -20.36
CA PHE A 282 36.88 4.21 -19.22
C PHE A 282 36.74 5.66 -18.73
N GLU A 283 37.84 6.41 -18.70
CA GLU A 283 37.89 7.84 -18.36
C GLU A 283 37.31 8.74 -19.47
N GLY A 284 36.89 8.20 -20.62
CA GLY A 284 36.51 8.99 -21.79
C GLY A 284 37.71 9.59 -22.55
N VAL A 285 37.45 10.58 -23.39
CA VAL A 285 38.48 11.29 -24.18
C VAL A 285 38.33 12.80 -24.06
N ILE A 286 39.46 13.51 -24.01
CA ILE A 286 39.51 14.97 -23.87
C ILE A 286 40.01 15.58 -25.18
N SER A 287 39.34 16.63 -25.65
CA SER A 287 39.75 17.37 -26.83
C SER A 287 40.94 18.30 -26.56
N GLU A 288 41.85 18.44 -27.52
CA GLU A 288 42.97 19.39 -27.45
C GLU A 288 42.49 20.85 -27.63
N GLY A 289 41.40 21.03 -28.37
CA GLY A 289 40.81 22.33 -28.69
C GLY A 289 39.33 22.42 -28.34
N PRO A 290 38.63 23.50 -28.73
CA PRO A 290 37.22 23.70 -28.42
C PRO A 290 36.27 22.90 -29.32
N ALA A 291 36.77 22.22 -30.35
CA ALA A 291 35.93 21.57 -31.35
C ALA A 291 36.21 20.07 -31.45
N VAL A 292 35.15 19.29 -31.59
CA VAL A 292 35.20 17.84 -31.77
C VAL A 292 34.26 17.42 -32.90
N ARG A 293 34.71 16.46 -33.72
CA ARG A 293 33.87 15.79 -34.70
C ARG A 293 33.68 14.33 -34.30
N VAL A 294 32.43 13.91 -34.21
CA VAL A 294 32.02 12.51 -34.02
C VAL A 294 31.57 11.98 -35.37
N GLN A 295 32.15 10.88 -35.84
CA GLN A 295 31.76 10.23 -37.08
C GLN A 295 31.41 8.78 -36.83
N PHE A 296 30.21 8.39 -37.26
CA PHE A 296 29.72 7.02 -37.20
C PHE A 296 29.46 6.50 -38.61
N ILE A 297 30.07 5.37 -38.95
CA ILE A 297 29.96 4.72 -40.25
C ILE A 297 29.31 3.37 -40.00
N THR A 298 28.21 3.10 -40.71
CA THR A 298 27.45 1.86 -40.57
C THR A 298 26.95 1.37 -41.93
N ASP A 299 26.89 0.06 -42.09
CA ASP A 299 26.36 -0.60 -43.28
C ASP A 299 24.93 -1.16 -43.07
N GLN A 300 24.43 -1.22 -41.83
CA GLN A 300 23.08 -1.69 -41.49
C GLN A 300 22.48 -0.93 -40.30
N PRO A 301 21.24 -0.42 -40.38
CA PRO A 301 20.55 0.15 -39.22
C PRO A 301 19.95 -0.98 -38.35
N ASN A 302 20.80 -1.77 -37.68
CA ASN A 302 20.34 -2.79 -36.74
C ASN A 302 20.02 -2.18 -35.37
N HIS A 303 18.90 -2.58 -34.78
CA HIS A 303 18.44 -2.10 -33.47
C HIS A 303 19.27 -2.62 -32.28
N SER A 304 20.19 -3.57 -32.49
CA SER A 304 21.04 -4.16 -31.43
C SER A 304 22.44 -3.55 -31.32
N THR A 305 22.87 -2.75 -32.30
CA THR A 305 24.16 -2.05 -32.29
C THR A 305 23.92 -0.55 -32.12
N GLY A 306 24.69 0.08 -31.23
CA GLY A 306 24.49 1.48 -30.90
C GLY A 306 25.62 2.04 -30.05
N PHE A 307 25.72 3.35 -30.04
CA PHE A 307 26.66 4.09 -29.22
C PHE A 307 25.95 5.24 -28.53
N ASN A 308 26.45 5.60 -27.35
CA ASN A 308 26.00 6.76 -26.60
C ASN A 308 27.25 7.49 -26.08
N VAL A 309 27.47 8.68 -26.60
CA VAL A 309 28.60 9.55 -26.23
C VAL A 309 28.05 10.78 -25.55
N ARG A 310 28.29 10.90 -24.25
CA ARG A 310 28.02 12.12 -23.49
C ARG A 310 29.19 13.08 -23.69
N TYR A 311 28.89 14.35 -23.89
CA TYR A 311 29.90 15.40 -23.94
C TYR A 311 29.60 16.50 -22.93
N GLU A 312 30.66 17.10 -22.42
CA GLU A 312 30.61 18.25 -21.53
C GLU A 312 31.76 19.21 -21.81
N ALA A 313 31.52 20.50 -21.64
CA ALA A 313 32.53 21.53 -21.79
C ALA A 313 33.01 22.01 -20.43
N PHE A 314 34.33 22.06 -20.27
CA PHE A 314 34.96 22.48 -19.02
C PHE A 314 36.04 23.55 -19.28
N GLY A 315 36.19 24.43 -18.30
CA GLY A 315 37.09 25.58 -18.38
C GLY A 315 38.55 25.22 -18.12
N ARG A 316 39.46 26.10 -18.56
CA ARG A 316 40.88 26.02 -18.17
C ARG A 316 41.00 26.16 -16.65
N GLY A 317 41.92 25.41 -16.03
CA GLY A 317 42.17 25.47 -14.58
C GLY A 317 41.23 24.62 -13.72
N HIS A 318 40.35 23.82 -14.34
CA HIS A 318 39.39 22.94 -13.67
C HIS A 318 39.46 21.54 -14.30
N CYS A 319 39.13 20.52 -13.51
CA CYS A 319 38.89 19.17 -14.02
C CYS A 319 37.49 19.07 -14.62
N TYR A 320 37.27 18.04 -15.44
CA TYR A 320 35.95 17.76 -16.02
C TYR A 320 35.00 17.18 -14.95
N GLU A 321 33.69 17.22 -15.17
CA GLU A 321 32.73 16.71 -14.18
C GLU A 321 32.69 15.16 -14.25
N PRO A 322 33.00 14.45 -13.15
CA PRO A 322 32.96 12.99 -13.15
C PRO A 322 31.56 12.46 -13.44
N TYR A 323 31.47 11.33 -14.14
CA TYR A 323 30.20 10.66 -14.38
C TYR A 323 30.14 9.32 -13.67
N LEU A 324 29.06 9.11 -12.91
CA LEU A 324 28.75 7.84 -12.27
C LEU A 324 27.38 7.37 -12.75
N GLN A 325 27.32 6.20 -13.40
CA GLN A 325 26.07 5.55 -13.76
C GLN A 325 25.51 4.80 -12.54
N ASN A 326 24.20 4.90 -12.29
CA ASN A 326 23.51 4.24 -11.16
C ASN A 326 24.09 4.63 -9.80
N GLY A 327 24.38 5.93 -9.63
CA GLY A 327 24.87 6.48 -8.38
C GLY A 327 24.80 8.00 -8.33
N ASN A 328 25.21 8.53 -7.19
CA ASN A 328 25.29 9.95 -6.91
C ASN A 328 26.73 10.35 -6.53
N LEU A 329 27.10 11.57 -6.87
CA LEU A 329 28.40 12.15 -6.54
C LEU A 329 28.21 13.36 -5.62
N SER A 330 29.17 13.58 -4.74
CA SER A 330 29.25 14.75 -3.88
C SER A 330 30.63 15.38 -4.01
N THR A 331 30.71 16.70 -4.15
CA THR A 331 31.96 17.42 -4.40
C THR A 331 32.20 18.48 -3.33
N SER A 332 33.48 18.70 -2.99
CA SER A 332 33.90 19.81 -2.11
C SER A 332 33.83 21.18 -2.80
N ASP A 333 33.97 21.21 -4.14
CA ASP A 333 33.91 22.42 -4.97
C ASP A 333 33.09 22.13 -6.25
N PRO A 334 31.92 22.78 -6.44
CA PRO A 334 31.10 22.63 -7.64
C PRO A 334 31.77 23.08 -8.93
N ALA A 335 32.84 23.88 -8.86
CA ALA A 335 33.60 24.29 -10.03
C ALA A 335 34.65 23.25 -10.46
N TYR A 336 34.87 22.20 -9.66
CA TYR A 336 35.90 21.17 -9.89
C TYR A 336 37.30 21.77 -10.11
N GLY A 337 37.64 22.82 -9.36
CA GLY A 337 38.97 23.43 -9.39
C GLY A 337 40.07 22.52 -8.84
N VAL A 338 41.32 22.92 -9.01
CA VAL A 338 42.47 22.18 -8.46
C VAL A 338 42.36 22.10 -6.93
N GLY A 339 42.45 20.88 -6.39
CA GLY A 339 42.21 20.55 -4.98
C GLY A 339 40.77 20.16 -4.66
N ALA A 340 39.86 20.15 -5.64
CA ALA A 340 38.50 19.63 -5.46
C ALA A 340 38.53 18.11 -5.24
N VAL A 341 37.74 17.64 -4.28
CA VAL A 341 37.56 16.22 -3.97
C VAL A 341 36.13 15.81 -4.29
N VAL A 342 35.98 14.72 -5.04
CA VAL A 342 34.69 14.13 -5.40
C VAL A 342 34.57 12.77 -4.72
N GLN A 343 33.46 12.57 -4.00
CA GLN A 343 33.10 11.32 -3.34
C GLN A 343 31.91 10.68 -4.05
N PHE A 344 32.03 9.39 -4.32
CA PHE A 344 31.07 8.59 -5.06
C PHE A 344 30.21 7.72 -4.12
N SER A 345 28.93 7.59 -4.45
CA SER A 345 27.97 6.73 -3.76
C SER A 345 27.08 6.04 -4.80
N CYS A 346 26.84 4.74 -4.68
CA CYS A 346 25.95 4.03 -5.60
C CYS A 346 24.47 4.15 -5.16
N ASP A 347 23.57 4.03 -6.13
CA ASP A 347 22.14 3.95 -5.87
C ASP A 347 21.79 2.65 -5.09
N PRO A 348 20.64 2.60 -4.39
CA PRO A 348 20.24 1.40 -3.66
C PRO A 348 20.16 0.16 -4.55
N GLY A 349 20.88 -0.90 -4.18
CA GLY A 349 20.98 -2.14 -4.94
C GLY A 349 22.20 -2.24 -5.85
N HIS A 350 22.96 -1.14 -6.01
CA HIS A 350 24.24 -1.10 -6.70
C HIS A 350 25.41 -0.99 -5.71
N SER A 351 26.59 -1.43 -6.13
CA SER A 351 27.81 -1.31 -5.33
C SER A 351 29.04 -1.08 -6.19
N LEU A 352 30.09 -0.54 -5.58
CA LEU A 352 31.34 -0.14 -6.24
C LEU A 352 32.17 -1.39 -6.56
N GLU A 353 32.38 -1.67 -7.84
CA GLU A 353 33.13 -2.85 -8.30
C GLU A 353 34.60 -2.51 -8.62
N GLN A 354 34.85 -1.31 -9.16
CA GLN A 354 36.15 -0.89 -9.69
C GLN A 354 36.35 0.61 -9.43
N GLY A 355 37.57 1.05 -9.14
CA GLY A 355 37.93 2.45 -8.89
C GLY A 355 37.85 2.89 -7.41
N PRO A 356 38.44 4.03 -7.05
CA PRO A 356 38.36 4.58 -5.70
C PRO A 356 36.99 5.21 -5.42
N ALA A 357 36.57 5.16 -4.15
CA ALA A 357 35.35 5.84 -3.69
C ALA A 357 35.47 7.38 -3.66
N LEU A 358 36.69 7.91 -3.85
CA LEU A 358 36.97 9.34 -3.91
C LEU A 358 38.11 9.65 -4.88
N ILE A 359 38.04 10.78 -5.58
CA ILE A 359 39.08 11.30 -6.48
C ILE A 359 39.37 12.77 -6.18
N GLU A 360 40.57 13.24 -6.54
CA GLU A 360 41.03 14.62 -6.34
C GLU A 360 41.54 15.23 -7.65
N CYS A 361 41.14 16.48 -7.92
CA CYS A 361 41.62 17.24 -9.06
C CYS A 361 43.03 17.78 -8.76
N ILE A 362 44.04 17.25 -9.42
CA ILE A 362 45.44 17.57 -9.18
C ILE A 362 46.05 18.38 -10.33
N ASN A 363 47.26 18.89 -10.10
CA ASN A 363 48.07 19.66 -11.06
C ASN A 363 47.53 21.06 -11.40
N SER A 364 48.29 22.10 -11.03
CA SER A 364 47.90 23.49 -11.24
C SER A 364 48.10 24.03 -12.67
N ARG A 365 48.84 23.30 -13.53
CA ARG A 365 49.16 23.74 -14.91
C ARG A 365 48.25 23.12 -15.95
N ASP A 366 47.99 21.83 -15.81
CA ASP A 366 47.04 21.08 -16.63
C ASP A 366 46.26 20.17 -15.68
N PRO A 367 45.12 20.65 -15.14
CA PRO A 367 44.36 19.90 -14.14
C PRO A 367 43.81 18.59 -14.69
N TYR A 368 43.95 17.52 -13.92
CA TYR A 368 43.41 16.20 -14.22
C TYR A 368 43.03 15.47 -12.92
N TRP A 369 42.13 14.49 -13.00
CA TRP A 369 41.79 13.64 -11.86
C TRP A 369 42.93 12.68 -11.54
N ASN A 370 43.26 12.53 -10.25
CA ASN A 370 44.37 11.68 -9.81
C ASN A 370 44.14 10.18 -10.07
N ASP A 371 42.90 9.76 -10.26
CA ASP A 371 42.44 8.39 -10.46
C ASP A 371 41.11 8.40 -11.23
N THR A 372 40.62 7.24 -11.66
CA THR A 372 39.43 7.10 -12.51
C THR A 372 38.16 7.01 -11.69
N GLU A 373 37.03 7.40 -12.29
CA GLU A 373 35.72 7.23 -11.67
C GLU A 373 35.40 5.75 -11.43
N PRO A 374 34.71 5.41 -10.33
CA PRO A 374 34.34 4.03 -10.06
C PRO A 374 33.10 3.59 -10.86
N ILE A 375 32.88 2.28 -10.92
CA ILE A 375 31.72 1.69 -11.59
C ILE A 375 30.73 1.14 -10.55
N CYS A 376 29.49 1.62 -10.58
CA CYS A 376 28.38 1.08 -9.79
C CYS A 376 27.60 0.02 -10.58
N LYS A 377 27.62 -1.23 -10.12
CA LYS A 377 26.85 -2.33 -10.70
C LYS A 377 26.02 -3.07 -9.66
N ALA A 378 24.94 -3.67 -10.14
CA ALA A 378 24.18 -4.67 -9.40
C ALA A 378 25.00 -5.97 -9.39
N LEU A 379 25.56 -6.32 -8.24
CA LEU A 379 26.42 -7.50 -8.09
C LEU A 379 25.59 -8.79 -7.97
N CYS A 380 26.16 -9.86 -8.52
CA CYS A 380 25.67 -11.22 -8.35
C CYS A 380 26.01 -11.72 -6.94
N GLY A 381 25.02 -11.67 -6.04
CA GLY A 381 25.14 -12.13 -4.65
C GLY A 381 25.82 -11.16 -3.68
N GLY A 382 25.88 -11.56 -2.40
CA GLY A 382 26.49 -10.78 -1.33
C GLY A 382 25.76 -10.90 0.01
N GLY A 383 26.35 -10.32 1.07
CA GLY A 383 25.73 -10.21 2.39
C GLY A 383 25.08 -8.84 2.58
N LEU A 384 23.81 -8.82 2.99
CA LEU A 384 22.98 -7.63 3.17
C LEU A 384 22.57 -7.54 4.64
N ALA A 385 23.24 -6.68 5.41
CA ALA A 385 23.08 -6.57 6.86
C ALA A 385 22.37 -5.27 7.31
N GLY A 386 21.49 -4.72 6.46
CA GLY A 386 20.79 -3.46 6.71
C GLY A 386 19.34 -3.64 7.16
N PRO A 387 18.71 -2.61 7.77
CA PRO A 387 17.29 -2.63 8.11
C PRO A 387 16.39 -2.59 6.86
N ALA A 388 16.92 -2.16 5.72
CA ALA A 388 16.24 -2.21 4.44
C ALA A 388 17.27 -2.15 3.30
N GLY A 389 16.86 -2.60 2.12
CA GLY A 389 17.68 -2.49 0.92
C GLY A 389 16.97 -3.05 -0.31
N VAL A 390 17.71 -3.08 -1.41
CA VAL A 390 17.20 -3.46 -2.73
C VAL A 390 18.10 -4.54 -3.30
N ILE A 391 17.50 -5.59 -3.85
CA ILE A 391 18.15 -6.62 -4.63
C ILE A 391 17.69 -6.45 -6.08
N LEU A 392 18.65 -6.36 -6.98
CA LEU A 392 18.45 -6.21 -8.40
C LEU A 392 19.00 -7.43 -9.13
N SER A 393 18.47 -7.74 -10.31
CA SER A 393 19.11 -8.74 -11.16
C SER A 393 20.54 -8.31 -11.52
N PRO A 394 21.46 -9.27 -11.73
CA PRO A 394 22.84 -8.96 -12.09
C PRO A 394 22.91 -8.02 -13.30
N ASN A 395 23.76 -7.00 -13.25
CA ASN A 395 23.94 -5.95 -14.27
C ASN A 395 22.75 -4.99 -14.49
N TRP A 396 21.69 -5.03 -13.68
CA TRP A 396 20.54 -4.13 -13.80
C TRP A 396 20.96 -2.66 -13.92
N PRO A 397 20.41 -1.87 -14.88
CA PRO A 397 19.26 -2.16 -15.76
C PRO A 397 19.60 -2.91 -17.07
N GLU A 398 20.86 -3.28 -17.29
CA GLU A 398 21.22 -4.14 -18.41
C GLU A 398 20.84 -5.59 -18.10
N TRP A 399 20.79 -6.41 -19.15
CA TRP A 399 20.28 -7.78 -19.07
C TRP A 399 21.27 -8.65 -18.28
N TYR A 400 20.76 -9.56 -17.46
CA TYR A 400 21.60 -10.49 -16.71
C TYR A 400 22.39 -11.44 -17.63
N GLY A 401 23.53 -11.93 -17.14
CA GLY A 401 24.42 -12.85 -17.84
C GLY A 401 23.78 -14.22 -18.09
N GLU A 402 24.43 -15.06 -18.89
CA GLU A 402 24.03 -16.46 -19.10
C GLU A 402 24.82 -17.35 -18.13
N GLY A 403 24.18 -18.31 -17.48
CA GLY A 403 24.83 -19.22 -16.53
C GLY A 403 25.27 -18.56 -15.20
N GLU A 404 24.71 -17.41 -14.86
CA GLU A 404 24.87 -16.76 -13.56
C GLU A 404 24.27 -17.61 -12.43
N ASP A 405 24.99 -17.69 -11.31
CA ASP A 405 24.60 -18.37 -10.08
C ASP A 405 24.82 -17.40 -8.90
N CYS A 406 23.75 -16.72 -8.50
CA CYS A 406 23.80 -15.63 -7.53
C CYS A 406 23.09 -15.99 -6.24
N SER A 407 23.68 -15.59 -5.11
CA SER A 407 23.10 -15.79 -3.77
C SER A 407 23.25 -14.55 -2.90
N TRP A 408 22.12 -13.94 -2.53
CA TRP A 408 22.04 -12.81 -1.62
C TRP A 408 21.55 -13.29 -0.26
N ARG A 409 22.34 -13.05 0.79
CA ARG A 409 22.01 -13.38 2.18
C ARG A 409 21.64 -12.12 2.94
N ILE A 410 20.39 -12.01 3.36
CA ILE A 410 19.87 -10.92 4.17
C ILE A 410 19.87 -11.35 5.63
N HIS A 411 20.45 -10.52 6.49
CA HIS A 411 20.40 -10.67 7.94
C HIS A 411 19.92 -9.37 8.57
N VAL A 412 18.80 -9.44 9.30
CA VAL A 412 18.27 -8.31 10.10
C VAL A 412 18.45 -8.61 11.59
N GLY A 413 18.14 -7.64 12.46
CA GLY A 413 18.29 -7.85 13.90
C GLY A 413 17.52 -9.07 14.42
N GLU A 414 18.09 -9.76 15.41
CA GLU A 414 17.62 -11.06 15.95
C GLU A 414 16.11 -11.12 16.34
N ASP A 415 15.51 -9.99 16.75
CA ASP A 415 14.08 -9.88 17.12
C ASP A 415 13.18 -9.38 15.97
N LYS A 416 13.71 -9.35 14.75
CA LYS A 416 13.03 -8.85 13.55
C LYS A 416 12.81 -9.99 12.54
N ARG A 417 11.99 -9.69 11.55
CA ARG A 417 11.78 -10.53 10.36
C ARG A 417 11.91 -9.67 9.12
N VAL A 418 12.21 -10.31 8.00
CA VAL A 418 12.36 -9.67 6.69
C VAL A 418 11.03 -9.71 5.96
N VAL A 419 10.57 -8.57 5.46
CA VAL A 419 9.48 -8.51 4.48
C VAL A 419 10.08 -8.16 3.13
N LEU A 420 9.78 -9.00 2.14
CA LEU A 420 10.14 -8.77 0.75
C LEU A 420 8.94 -8.17 0.00
N ASP A 421 9.22 -7.13 -0.77
CA ASP A 421 8.30 -6.48 -1.69
C ASP A 421 8.87 -6.63 -3.10
N VAL A 422 8.35 -7.62 -3.84
CA VAL A 422 8.76 -7.93 -5.20
C VAL A 422 8.01 -7.01 -6.14
N GLN A 423 8.69 -5.97 -6.63
CA GLN A 423 8.10 -4.94 -7.48
C GLN A 423 8.08 -5.35 -8.95
N LEU A 424 9.08 -6.11 -9.38
CA LEU A 424 9.20 -6.65 -10.74
C LEU A 424 9.82 -8.03 -10.65
N LEU A 425 9.22 -8.99 -11.33
CA LEU A 425 9.79 -10.32 -11.53
C LEU A 425 9.39 -10.80 -12.93
N ASN A 426 10.29 -10.63 -13.88
CA ASN A 426 10.12 -11.04 -15.26
C ASN A 426 11.41 -11.72 -15.73
N ILE A 427 11.55 -13.00 -15.38
CA ILE A 427 12.69 -13.85 -15.76
C ILE A 427 12.26 -14.81 -16.86
N SER A 428 13.20 -15.40 -17.60
CA SER A 428 12.83 -16.38 -18.63
C SER A 428 12.22 -17.63 -18.00
N ASP A 429 11.44 -18.40 -18.76
CA ASP A 429 10.86 -19.66 -18.29
C ASP A 429 11.93 -20.75 -18.02
N SER A 430 13.16 -20.54 -18.50
CA SER A 430 14.33 -21.39 -18.24
C SER A 430 15.16 -20.97 -17.02
N ASP A 431 14.95 -19.76 -16.50
CA ASP A 431 15.67 -19.25 -15.32
C ASP A 431 14.84 -19.47 -14.05
N MET A 432 15.51 -19.53 -12.89
CA MET A 432 14.84 -19.79 -11.61
C MET A 432 15.31 -18.85 -10.51
N LEU A 433 14.34 -18.24 -9.83
CA LEU A 433 14.56 -17.48 -8.59
C LEU A 433 13.96 -18.24 -7.40
N THR A 434 14.77 -18.53 -6.38
CA THR A 434 14.34 -19.23 -5.16
C THR A 434 14.49 -18.33 -3.95
N ILE A 435 13.48 -18.33 -3.07
CA ILE A 435 13.49 -17.58 -1.83
C ILE A 435 13.43 -18.57 -0.65
N LEU A 436 14.42 -18.48 0.24
CA LEU A 436 14.68 -19.38 1.36
C LEU A 436 14.61 -18.59 2.68
N ASP A 437 13.81 -19.06 3.63
CA ASP A 437 13.66 -18.51 4.98
C ASP A 437 14.40 -19.39 5.97
N GLY A 438 15.36 -18.81 6.70
CA GLY A 438 16.25 -19.52 7.62
C GLY A 438 17.72 -19.24 7.34
N ASP A 439 18.55 -19.63 8.30
CA ASP A 439 20.00 -19.63 8.21
C ASP A 439 20.51 -20.76 7.29
N GLU A 440 21.81 -20.81 7.00
CA GLU A 440 22.42 -21.83 6.12
C GLU A 440 22.16 -23.28 6.56
N VAL A 441 21.73 -23.50 7.81
CA VAL A 441 21.51 -24.84 8.40
C VAL A 441 20.03 -25.23 8.43
N THR A 442 19.11 -24.27 8.56
CA THR A 442 17.66 -24.50 8.70
C THR A 442 16.83 -23.77 7.65
N THR A 443 17.21 -23.85 6.38
CA THR A 443 16.49 -23.19 5.28
C THR A 443 15.17 -23.88 4.93
N ARG A 444 14.08 -23.11 4.82
CA ARG A 444 12.79 -23.50 4.23
C ARG A 444 12.52 -22.70 2.96
N ILE A 445 12.16 -23.37 1.87
CA ILE A 445 11.76 -22.69 0.63
C ILE A 445 10.40 -22.00 0.86
N LEU A 446 10.36 -20.68 0.73
CA LEU A 446 9.11 -19.92 0.74
C LEU A 446 8.44 -19.89 -0.63
N GLY A 447 9.23 -19.89 -1.70
CA GLY A 447 8.75 -19.90 -3.07
C GLY A 447 9.86 -20.12 -4.10
N GLN A 448 9.48 -20.69 -5.23
CA GLN A 448 10.28 -20.79 -6.44
C GLN A 448 9.50 -20.14 -7.57
N PHE A 449 10.18 -19.30 -8.34
CA PHE A 449 9.56 -18.49 -9.36
C PHE A 449 10.31 -18.64 -10.68
N VAL A 450 9.52 -18.68 -11.76
CA VAL A 450 9.94 -18.77 -13.17
C VAL A 450 8.99 -17.88 -13.98
N GLY A 451 9.45 -17.35 -15.12
CA GLY A 451 8.62 -16.51 -15.98
C GLY A 451 8.30 -15.11 -15.39
N GLY A 452 7.22 -14.52 -15.90
CA GLY A 452 6.71 -13.22 -15.46
C GLY A 452 5.57 -13.34 -14.43
N ILE A 453 5.69 -12.65 -13.29
CA ILE A 453 4.70 -12.68 -12.20
C ILE A 453 4.33 -11.25 -11.77
N SER A 454 3.05 -11.03 -11.45
CA SER A 454 2.57 -9.75 -10.93
C SER A 454 3.24 -9.39 -9.59
N PRO A 455 3.43 -8.10 -9.26
CA PRO A 455 4.06 -7.67 -8.01
C PRO A 455 3.38 -8.26 -6.76
N PHE A 456 4.16 -8.69 -5.76
CA PHE A 456 3.65 -9.32 -4.54
C PHE A 456 4.55 -9.09 -3.33
N LYS A 457 4.00 -9.34 -2.13
CA LYS A 457 4.73 -9.22 -0.86
C LYS A 457 4.75 -10.55 -0.12
N MET A 458 5.85 -10.82 0.58
CA MET A 458 6.01 -12.01 1.41
C MET A 458 6.88 -11.70 2.64
N ALA A 459 6.73 -12.50 3.70
CA ALA A 459 7.45 -12.28 4.95
C ALA A 459 8.16 -13.55 5.41
N SER A 460 9.38 -13.38 5.93
CA SER A 460 10.14 -14.43 6.59
C SER A 460 9.60 -14.72 7.99
N THR A 461 9.95 -15.90 8.52
CA THR A 461 9.69 -16.29 9.91
C THR A 461 10.92 -16.12 10.79
N THR A 462 12.11 -16.09 10.18
CA THR A 462 13.42 -15.91 10.82
C THR A 462 14.06 -14.56 10.44
N PRO A 463 15.08 -14.07 11.18
CA PRO A 463 15.82 -12.86 10.81
C PRO A 463 16.73 -13.06 9.58
N ASP A 464 16.96 -14.31 9.17
CA ASP A 464 17.79 -14.67 8.03
C ASP A 464 16.94 -15.08 6.83
N LEU A 465 17.24 -14.49 5.67
CA LEU A 465 16.57 -14.82 4.42
C LEU A 465 17.59 -14.86 3.29
N THR A 466 17.54 -15.91 2.47
CA THR A 466 18.41 -16.07 1.32
C THR A 466 17.60 -16.05 0.02
N VAL A 467 18.05 -15.25 -0.94
CA VAL A 467 17.51 -15.22 -2.30
C VAL A 467 18.57 -15.79 -3.23
N THR A 468 18.22 -16.81 -4.02
CA THR A 468 19.11 -17.38 -5.04
C THR A 468 18.53 -17.24 -6.43
N PHE A 469 19.38 -16.92 -7.39
CA PHE A 469 19.01 -16.79 -8.80
C PHE A 469 19.95 -17.63 -9.66
N HIS A 470 19.38 -18.47 -10.51
CA HIS A 470 20.11 -19.30 -11.45
C HIS A 470 19.59 -19.01 -12.85
N SER A 471 20.50 -18.61 -13.75
CA SER A 471 20.19 -18.44 -15.16
C SER A 471 20.69 -19.60 -16.00
N ASP A 472 19.97 -19.95 -17.05
CA ASP A 472 20.35 -21.03 -17.96
C ASP A 472 21.62 -20.64 -18.77
N PRO A 473 22.67 -21.49 -18.80
CA PRO A 473 23.81 -21.31 -19.68
C PRO A 473 23.46 -21.32 -21.19
N ALA A 474 22.27 -21.78 -21.59
CA ALA A 474 21.81 -21.87 -22.97
C ALA A 474 20.86 -20.72 -23.41
N GLY A 475 20.93 -19.55 -22.76
CA GLY A 475 20.01 -18.41 -22.90
C GLY A 475 19.76 -17.85 -24.32
N LEU A 476 20.51 -18.29 -25.33
CA LEU A 476 20.35 -17.92 -26.75
C LEU A 476 19.07 -18.48 -27.42
N VAL A 477 18.37 -19.46 -26.81
CA VAL A 477 17.22 -20.13 -27.45
C VAL A 477 15.86 -19.57 -27.02
N PHE A 478 15.69 -19.13 -25.77
CA PHE A 478 14.39 -18.73 -25.20
C PHE A 478 14.24 -17.22 -24.97
N GLY A 479 15.32 -16.44 -25.15
CA GLY A 479 15.33 -15.00 -24.85
C GLY A 479 15.48 -14.73 -23.35
N LYS A 480 16.04 -13.58 -22.99
CA LYS A 480 16.19 -13.18 -21.58
C LYS A 480 14.95 -12.43 -21.12
N GLY A 481 14.58 -12.62 -19.85
CA GLY A 481 13.57 -11.80 -19.19
C GLY A 481 14.09 -10.39 -18.92
N GLU A 482 13.20 -9.46 -18.57
CA GLU A 482 13.58 -8.08 -18.19
C GLU A 482 14.39 -8.02 -16.88
N GLY A 483 14.29 -9.03 -16.01
CA GLY A 483 15.00 -9.13 -14.73
C GLY A 483 14.06 -9.06 -13.52
N PHE A 484 14.60 -8.67 -12.36
CA PHE A 484 13.82 -8.54 -11.13
C PHE A 484 14.30 -7.39 -10.23
N ILE A 485 13.35 -6.84 -9.47
CA ILE A 485 13.57 -5.79 -8.45
C ILE A 485 12.85 -6.23 -7.18
N ILE A 486 13.62 -6.46 -6.11
CA ILE A 486 13.11 -6.94 -4.82
C ILE A 486 13.57 -5.98 -3.74
N ASN A 487 12.63 -5.31 -3.09
CA ASN A 487 12.92 -4.49 -1.92
C ASN A 487 12.75 -5.33 -0.66
N TYR A 488 13.66 -5.22 0.29
CA TYR A 488 13.51 -5.85 1.60
C TYR A 488 13.49 -4.80 2.69
N MET A 489 12.73 -5.08 3.74
CA MET A 489 12.63 -4.24 4.93
C MET A 489 12.51 -5.08 6.19
N GLU A 490 13.13 -4.61 7.27
CA GLU A 490 12.96 -5.17 8.59
C GLU A 490 11.58 -4.80 9.14
N VAL A 491 10.91 -5.78 9.71
CA VAL A 491 9.63 -5.61 10.39
C VAL A 491 9.73 -6.34 11.71
N SER A 492 9.02 -5.87 12.74
CA SER A 492 8.89 -6.62 13.98
C SER A 492 8.31 -8.01 13.71
N ARG A 493 8.83 -9.00 14.43
CA ARG A 493 8.30 -10.37 14.42
C ARG A 493 6.81 -10.31 14.74
N ASN A 494 5.96 -10.91 13.89
CA ASN A 494 4.50 -10.78 13.98
C ASN A 494 3.93 -11.61 15.12
N ASP A 495 4.22 -11.23 16.36
CA ASP A 495 3.59 -11.78 17.55
C ASP A 495 2.32 -11.00 17.95
N SER A 496 1.82 -10.11 17.06
CA SER A 496 0.71 -9.18 17.33
C SER A 496 -0.59 -9.59 16.64
N CYS A 497 -1.71 -9.59 17.38
CA CYS A 497 -3.07 -9.75 16.85
C CYS A 497 -3.53 -8.51 16.05
N PRO A 498 -4.50 -8.64 15.12
CA PRO A 498 -5.07 -7.51 14.36
C PRO A 498 -5.64 -6.43 15.30
N ASP A 499 -5.45 -5.15 14.99
CA ASP A 499 -6.07 -4.08 15.77
C ASP A 499 -7.58 -4.05 15.53
N LEU A 500 -8.35 -3.84 16.60
CA LEU A 500 -9.82 -3.83 16.59
C LEU A 500 -10.34 -2.38 16.62
N PRO A 501 -11.40 -2.05 15.86
CA PRO A 501 -11.97 -0.71 15.87
C PRO A 501 -12.53 -0.31 17.25
N GLU A 502 -12.63 1.00 17.51
CA GLU A 502 -13.32 1.54 18.68
C GLU A 502 -14.82 1.27 18.60
N ILE A 503 -15.47 1.05 19.75
CA ILE A 503 -16.91 0.77 19.84
C ILE A 503 -17.69 2.06 20.07
N GLN A 504 -18.87 2.21 19.46
CA GLN A 504 -19.70 3.40 19.64
C GLN A 504 -20.34 3.42 21.04
N ASN A 505 -20.33 4.59 21.70
CA ASN A 505 -20.83 4.80 23.07
C ASN A 505 -20.16 3.90 24.11
N GLY A 506 -18.85 3.69 23.95
CA GLY A 506 -18.00 2.94 24.87
C GLY A 506 -16.52 3.13 24.56
N TRP A 507 -15.66 2.52 25.37
CA TRP A 507 -14.21 2.62 25.27
C TRP A 507 -13.53 1.29 25.56
N LYS A 508 -12.29 1.13 25.09
CA LYS A 508 -11.47 -0.08 25.28
C LYS A 508 -10.20 0.23 26.07
N THR A 509 -9.79 -0.68 26.95
CA THR A 509 -8.49 -0.65 27.64
C THR A 509 -7.67 -1.87 27.25
N THR A 510 -6.38 -1.67 26.95
CA THR A 510 -5.46 -2.78 26.67
C THR A 510 -4.56 -3.05 27.86
N SER A 511 -4.26 -4.33 28.12
CA SER A 511 -3.33 -4.70 29.20
C SER A 511 -1.86 -4.47 28.86
N HIS A 512 -1.52 -4.37 27.57
CA HIS A 512 -0.16 -4.16 27.06
C HIS A 512 -0.17 -3.07 25.97
N ALA A 513 0.96 -2.37 25.80
CA ALA A 513 1.14 -1.35 24.77
C ALA A 513 1.19 -1.92 23.34
N ALA A 514 1.65 -3.17 23.20
CA ALA A 514 1.61 -3.92 21.95
C ALA A 514 0.60 -5.08 22.08
N LEU A 515 -0.17 -5.35 21.02
CA LEU A 515 -1.24 -6.35 20.98
C LEU A 515 -0.72 -7.79 20.80
N VAL A 516 0.23 -8.20 21.65
CA VAL A 516 0.93 -9.48 21.53
C VAL A 516 0.15 -10.67 22.09
N ARG A 517 0.62 -11.90 21.87
CA ARG A 517 0.05 -13.12 22.46
C ARG A 517 -0.22 -12.99 23.97
N GLY A 518 -1.43 -13.32 24.41
CA GLY A 518 -1.87 -13.17 25.80
C GLY A 518 -2.28 -11.75 26.20
N ALA A 519 -2.16 -10.75 25.31
CA ALA A 519 -2.72 -9.43 25.54
C ALA A 519 -4.25 -9.51 25.66
N ARG A 520 -4.79 -8.65 26.53
CA ARG A 520 -6.20 -8.63 26.90
C ARG A 520 -6.76 -7.24 26.64
N ILE A 521 -7.91 -7.18 25.96
CA ILE A 521 -8.67 -5.96 25.72
C ILE A 521 -9.95 -6.04 26.53
N THR A 522 -10.22 -5.03 27.35
CA THR A 522 -11.46 -4.92 28.12
C THR A 522 -12.27 -3.75 27.61
N TYR A 523 -13.54 -4.02 27.26
CA TYR A 523 -14.49 -3.05 26.75
C TYR A 523 -15.45 -2.59 27.84
N GLN A 524 -15.80 -1.31 27.83
CA GLN A 524 -16.76 -0.71 28.76
C GLN A 524 -17.66 0.27 28.01
N CYS A 525 -18.95 0.28 28.32
CA CYS A 525 -19.91 1.20 27.72
C CYS A 525 -20.03 2.50 28.51
N ASP A 526 -20.42 3.57 27.81
CA ASP A 526 -20.71 4.85 28.41
C ASP A 526 -21.96 4.79 29.30
N PRO A 527 -22.10 5.67 30.31
CA PRO A 527 -23.26 5.68 31.19
C PRO A 527 -24.60 5.76 30.43
N GLY A 528 -25.51 4.81 30.70
CA GLY A 528 -26.81 4.70 30.03
C GLY A 528 -26.86 3.67 28.89
N TYR A 529 -25.74 3.01 28.60
CA TYR A 529 -25.62 1.91 27.66
C TYR A 529 -25.14 0.64 28.39
N ASP A 530 -25.54 -0.52 27.89
CA ASP A 530 -25.15 -1.83 28.42
C ASP A 530 -24.37 -2.62 27.38
N LEU A 531 -23.39 -3.40 27.85
CA LEU A 531 -22.48 -4.13 26.99
C LEU A 531 -23.09 -5.46 26.58
N VAL A 532 -23.27 -5.65 25.27
CA VAL A 532 -23.79 -6.89 24.69
C VAL A 532 -22.64 -7.65 24.03
N GLY A 533 -22.18 -8.71 24.69
CA GLY A 533 -21.07 -9.55 24.26
C GLY A 533 -20.12 -9.90 25.42
N GLN A 534 -18.92 -10.39 25.10
CA GLN A 534 -17.88 -10.55 26.13
C GLN A 534 -17.21 -9.20 26.40
N ASP A 535 -17.08 -8.86 27.69
CA ASP A 535 -16.41 -7.65 28.15
C ASP A 535 -14.89 -7.68 27.93
N THR A 536 -14.32 -8.85 27.67
CA THR A 536 -12.88 -9.09 27.65
C THR A 536 -12.48 -10.03 26.51
N LEU A 537 -11.61 -9.56 25.61
CA LEU A 537 -11.03 -10.32 24.50
C LEU A 537 -9.57 -10.64 24.77
N CYS A 538 -9.10 -11.84 24.44
CA CYS A 538 -7.71 -12.27 24.60
C CYS A 538 -7.08 -12.65 23.26
N CYS A 539 -5.84 -12.20 23.02
CA CYS A 539 -5.06 -12.58 21.84
C CYS A 539 -4.53 -14.01 22.01
N GLN A 540 -5.01 -14.92 21.17
CA GLN A 540 -4.75 -16.36 21.23
C GLN A 540 -3.43 -16.74 20.54
N LEU A 541 -3.01 -17.99 20.69
CA LEU A 541 -1.72 -18.52 20.18
C LEU A 541 -1.63 -18.49 18.64
N ASP A 542 -2.78 -18.57 17.98
CA ASP A 542 -3.01 -18.49 16.53
C ASP A 542 -3.07 -17.05 16.00
N LEU A 543 -2.82 -16.05 16.86
CA LEU A 543 -2.89 -14.62 16.54
C LEU A 543 -4.31 -14.14 16.16
N SER A 544 -5.34 -14.86 16.61
CA SER A 544 -6.74 -14.44 16.52
C SER A 544 -7.27 -13.94 17.88
N TRP A 545 -8.38 -13.19 17.85
CA TRP A 545 -9.06 -12.78 19.07
C TRP A 545 -10.02 -13.87 19.54
N SER A 546 -10.08 -14.08 20.86
CA SER A 546 -10.93 -15.11 21.47
C SER A 546 -12.40 -15.06 21.07
N THR A 547 -12.94 -13.86 20.82
CA THR A 547 -14.31 -13.60 20.37
C THR A 547 -14.37 -12.33 19.52
N LEU A 548 -15.52 -12.08 18.89
CA LEU A 548 -15.80 -10.81 18.21
C LEU A 548 -15.97 -9.64 19.22
N PRO A 549 -15.73 -8.38 18.80
CA PRO A 549 -15.92 -7.21 19.65
C PRO A 549 -17.38 -7.04 20.11
N PRO A 550 -17.64 -6.68 21.39
CA PRO A 550 -18.98 -6.40 21.88
C PRO A 550 -19.50 -5.05 21.37
N PHE A 551 -20.81 -4.80 21.51
CA PHE A 551 -21.42 -3.49 21.20
C PHE A 551 -22.26 -2.98 22.37
N CYS A 552 -22.42 -1.66 22.45
CA CYS A 552 -23.15 -0.98 23.52
C CYS A 552 -24.58 -0.68 23.09
N GLU A 553 -25.57 -1.27 23.77
CA GLU A 553 -27.00 -1.03 23.53
C GLU A 553 -27.56 -0.05 24.56
N LYS A 554 -28.42 0.88 24.12
CA LYS A 554 -29.05 1.85 25.03
C LYS A 554 -30.03 1.16 25.98
N ILE A 555 -29.93 1.46 27.28
CA ILE A 555 -30.85 0.91 28.28
C ILE A 555 -32.21 1.62 28.16
N MET A 556 -33.23 0.91 27.71
CA MET A 556 -34.60 1.44 27.55
C MET A 556 -35.55 1.03 28.67
N TYR A 557 -35.26 -0.07 29.37
CA TYR A 557 -36.12 -0.67 30.41
C TYR A 557 -35.28 -1.07 31.63
N CYS A 558 -35.82 -0.88 32.82
CA CYS A 558 -35.23 -1.38 34.06
C CYS A 558 -35.80 -2.73 34.46
N SER A 559 -34.99 -3.52 35.17
CA SER A 559 -35.43 -4.73 35.85
C SER A 559 -36.44 -4.39 36.95
N ASP A 560 -37.54 -5.13 37.07
CA ASP A 560 -38.52 -4.92 38.15
C ASP A 560 -37.88 -5.27 39.51
N PRO A 561 -37.77 -4.30 40.46
CA PRO A 561 -37.25 -4.53 41.80
C PRO A 561 -38.08 -5.54 42.62
N GLY A 562 -39.26 -5.94 42.15
CA GLY A 562 -40.13 -6.89 42.84
C GLY A 562 -40.95 -6.24 43.96
N HIS A 563 -41.65 -7.08 44.72
CA HIS A 563 -42.51 -6.65 45.84
C HIS A 563 -41.76 -6.75 47.17
N VAL A 564 -41.97 -5.77 48.06
CA VAL A 564 -41.38 -5.74 49.40
C VAL A 564 -42.47 -6.10 50.41
N ASP A 565 -42.22 -7.13 51.22
CA ASP A 565 -43.20 -7.63 52.20
C ASP A 565 -43.66 -6.54 53.19
N HIS A 566 -44.92 -6.61 53.62
CA HIS A 566 -45.56 -5.63 54.52
C HIS A 566 -45.55 -4.17 54.01
N SER A 567 -45.45 -3.99 52.67
CA SER A 567 -45.55 -2.69 52.00
C SER A 567 -46.45 -2.74 50.77
N THR A 568 -47.00 -1.60 50.37
CA THR A 568 -47.74 -1.42 49.11
C THR A 568 -46.89 -0.62 48.13
N ARG A 569 -46.77 -1.10 46.89
CA ARG A 569 -46.01 -0.43 45.81
C ARG A 569 -46.96 0.29 44.85
N SER A 570 -46.62 1.51 44.45
CA SER A 570 -47.30 2.26 43.39
C SER A 570 -46.30 2.70 42.32
N LEU A 571 -46.63 2.43 41.05
CA LEU A 571 -45.81 2.81 39.90
C LEU A 571 -46.39 4.06 39.23
N SER A 572 -45.51 4.94 38.76
CA SER A 572 -45.91 6.09 37.95
C SER A 572 -46.33 5.70 36.51
N ASP A 573 -45.78 4.60 35.97
CA ASP A 573 -46.08 4.09 34.62
C ASP A 573 -46.19 2.55 34.66
N PRO A 574 -47.14 1.93 33.93
CA PRO A 574 -47.26 0.47 33.84
C PRO A 574 -46.07 -0.25 33.19
N LYS A 575 -45.22 0.42 32.40
CA LYS A 575 -43.97 -0.15 31.86
C LYS A 575 -42.78 0.47 32.56
N LEU A 576 -41.83 -0.34 33.06
CA LEU A 576 -40.64 0.10 33.81
C LEU A 576 -39.57 0.75 32.92
N LEU A 577 -39.93 1.85 32.27
CA LEU A 577 -39.04 2.64 31.42
C LEU A 577 -38.08 3.48 32.26
N VAL A 578 -36.92 3.84 31.71
CA VAL A 578 -35.98 4.77 32.36
C VAL A 578 -36.69 6.10 32.67
N GLY A 579 -36.66 6.51 33.94
CA GLY A 579 -37.37 7.65 34.51
C GLY A 579 -38.61 7.30 35.34
N THR A 580 -39.05 6.03 35.34
CA THR A 580 -40.19 5.59 36.14
C THR A 580 -39.88 5.57 37.63
N THR A 581 -40.83 6.02 38.45
CA THR A 581 -40.70 6.04 39.91
C THR A 581 -41.60 4.99 40.54
N ILE A 582 -41.03 4.15 41.40
CA ILE A 582 -41.72 3.18 42.23
C ILE A 582 -41.73 3.71 43.65
N GLN A 583 -42.91 3.94 44.20
CA GLN A 583 -43.08 4.40 45.57
C GLN A 583 -43.58 3.24 46.44
N TYR A 584 -42.90 3.00 47.55
CA TYR A 584 -43.27 1.99 48.53
C TYR A 584 -43.84 2.66 49.79
N THR A 585 -44.93 2.09 50.30
CA THR A 585 -45.66 2.59 51.46
C THR A 585 -45.82 1.45 52.46
N CYS A 586 -45.30 1.59 53.68
CA CYS A 586 -45.45 0.55 54.70
C CYS A 586 -46.88 0.51 55.25
N VAL A 587 -47.34 -0.70 55.55
CA VAL A 587 -48.58 -0.92 56.31
C VAL A 587 -48.37 -0.45 57.76
N PRO A 588 -49.40 0.07 58.47
CA PRO A 588 -49.25 0.61 59.82
C PRO A 588 -48.57 -0.38 60.78
N GLY A 589 -47.50 0.05 61.45
CA GLY A 589 -46.70 -0.76 62.37
C GLY A 589 -45.31 -1.14 61.85
N PHE A 590 -45.03 -0.91 60.57
CA PHE A 590 -43.73 -1.15 59.94
C PHE A 590 -43.13 0.15 59.41
N VAL A 591 -41.80 0.25 59.38
CA VAL A 591 -41.07 1.45 58.93
C VAL A 591 -40.10 1.04 57.82
N LEU A 592 -40.09 1.83 56.74
CA LEU A 592 -39.29 1.53 55.55
C LEU A 592 -37.85 1.97 55.75
N GLN A 593 -36.89 1.07 55.56
CA GLN A 593 -35.47 1.37 55.72
C GLN A 593 -34.82 1.61 54.35
N GLY A 594 -34.73 2.88 53.96
CA GLY A 594 -34.20 3.31 52.66
C GLY A 594 -35.04 4.42 52.03
N GLY A 595 -34.78 4.75 50.77
CA GLY A 595 -35.64 5.66 50.01
C GLY A 595 -37.02 5.04 49.78
N ALA A 596 -38.09 5.75 50.15
CA ALA A 596 -39.46 5.31 49.90
C ALA A 596 -39.84 5.40 48.40
N THR A 597 -39.06 6.13 47.60
CA THR A 597 -39.24 6.28 46.15
C THR A 597 -37.96 5.86 45.45
N LEU A 598 -38.07 4.87 44.56
CA LEU A 598 -37.00 4.44 43.67
C LEU A 598 -37.29 4.96 42.28
N THR A 599 -36.34 5.69 41.69
CA THR A 599 -36.43 6.10 40.30
C THR A 599 -35.52 5.21 39.47
N CYS A 600 -36.06 4.60 38.43
CA CYS A 600 -35.33 3.77 37.49
C CYS A 600 -34.44 4.65 36.60
N TYR A 601 -33.12 4.59 36.80
CA TYR A 601 -32.12 5.29 35.98
C TYR A 601 -31.24 4.33 35.14
N GLY A 602 -31.43 3.01 35.28
CA GLY A 602 -30.65 1.96 34.61
C GLY A 602 -31.01 0.55 35.11
N ARG A 603 -30.37 -0.51 34.60
CA ARG A 603 -30.71 -1.93 34.89
C ARG A 603 -30.61 -2.34 36.37
N GLU A 604 -29.87 -1.61 37.20
CA GLU A 604 -29.80 -1.83 38.65
C GLU A 604 -30.37 -0.66 39.46
N PRO A 605 -31.70 -0.57 39.64
CA PRO A 605 -32.27 0.11 40.79
C PRO A 605 -32.09 -0.84 41.98
N GLY A 606 -31.23 -0.48 42.93
CA GLY A 606 -31.04 -1.26 44.16
C GLY A 606 -32.39 -1.53 44.82
N THR A 607 -32.77 -2.80 44.92
CA THR A 607 -33.94 -3.25 45.65
C THR A 607 -33.74 -2.97 47.14
N PRO A 608 -34.58 -2.15 47.79
CA PRO A 608 -34.57 -2.08 49.25
C PRO A 608 -35.01 -3.43 49.79
N ARG A 609 -34.07 -4.15 50.40
CA ARG A 609 -34.33 -5.43 51.07
C ARG A 609 -34.75 -5.14 52.52
N PRO A 610 -35.80 -5.79 53.06
CA PRO A 610 -35.98 -5.87 54.50
C PRO A 610 -34.78 -6.64 55.07
N SER A 611 -33.98 -6.01 55.92
CA SER A 611 -32.91 -6.69 56.63
C SER A 611 -33.23 -6.77 58.12
N ASP A 612 -33.08 -7.97 58.68
CA ASP A 612 -32.83 -8.13 60.10
C ASP A 612 -31.55 -7.38 60.49
N TRP A 613 -31.58 -6.78 61.68
CA TRP A 613 -30.68 -5.77 62.26
C TRP A 613 -29.17 -6.14 62.36
N SER A 614 -28.68 -7.20 61.74
CA SER A 614 -27.34 -7.74 62.03
C SER A 614 -26.21 -7.41 61.04
N SER A 615 -26.45 -6.77 59.88
CA SER A 615 -25.42 -6.59 58.84
C SER A 615 -24.64 -5.26 58.87
N GLY A 616 -25.00 -4.33 59.77
CA GLY A 616 -24.30 -3.05 59.95
C GLY A 616 -23.49 -2.93 61.26
N LEU A 617 -23.44 -3.99 62.06
CA LEU A 617 -22.84 -3.97 63.39
C LEU A 617 -21.39 -4.44 63.37
N GLY A 618 -20.48 -3.61 63.88
CA GLY A 618 -19.09 -3.99 64.07
C GLY A 618 -18.95 -5.06 65.16
N ARG A 619 -18.29 -6.17 64.86
CA ARG A 619 -17.98 -7.20 65.86
C ARG A 619 -16.91 -6.68 66.83
N ASN A 620 -17.03 -7.07 68.09
CA ASN A 620 -16.03 -6.72 69.11
C ASN A 620 -14.64 -7.20 68.68
N PRO A 621 -13.62 -6.31 68.63
CA PRO A 621 -12.30 -6.65 68.11
C PRO A 621 -11.49 -7.55 69.05
N GLY A 622 -11.93 -7.71 70.31
CA GLY A 622 -11.25 -8.54 71.32
C GLY A 622 -10.71 -7.71 72.48
N LEU A 623 -9.89 -8.34 73.32
CA LEU A 623 -9.28 -7.70 74.49
C LEU A 623 -7.75 -7.66 74.31
N PRO A 624 -7.09 -6.56 74.72
CA PRO A 624 -5.63 -6.50 74.72
C PRO A 624 -5.02 -7.35 75.85
N ASP A 625 -3.87 -7.97 75.58
CA ASP A 625 -3.15 -8.77 76.58
C ASP A 625 -2.84 -7.92 77.82
N SER A 626 -3.20 -8.41 79.01
CA SER A 626 -3.07 -7.67 80.28
C SER A 626 -3.87 -6.36 80.37
N GLY A 627 -5.00 -6.28 79.66
CA GLY A 627 -6.00 -5.22 79.81
C GLY A 627 -7.45 -5.70 79.78
N TYR A 628 -8.39 -4.78 79.97
CA TYR A 628 -9.82 -5.01 79.90
C TYR A 628 -10.53 -3.85 79.18
N GLN A 629 -11.77 -4.09 78.73
CA GLN A 629 -12.61 -3.08 78.09
C GLN A 629 -13.67 -2.56 79.06
N ILE A 630 -13.98 -1.26 79.02
CA ILE A 630 -14.87 -0.63 80.01
C ILE A 630 -16.35 -1.02 79.77
N LEU A 631 -16.76 -1.26 78.52
CA LEU A 631 -18.16 -1.53 78.14
C LEU A 631 -18.24 -2.57 77.02
N SER A 632 -18.10 -3.85 77.38
CA SER A 632 -18.12 -4.95 76.41
C SER A 632 -19.51 -5.16 75.80
N LYS A 633 -19.68 -4.80 74.52
CA LYS A 633 -20.81 -5.24 73.69
C LYS A 633 -20.33 -6.30 72.70
N ARG A 634 -21.22 -7.22 72.31
CA ARG A 634 -20.95 -8.21 71.24
C ARG A 634 -20.90 -7.55 69.86
N LEU A 635 -21.65 -6.47 69.69
CA LEU A 635 -21.92 -5.76 68.45
C LEU A 635 -21.98 -4.25 68.73
N TYR A 636 -21.34 -3.45 67.88
CA TYR A 636 -21.26 -2.00 68.00
C TYR A 636 -21.84 -1.30 66.78
N LEU A 637 -22.61 -0.23 67.01
CA LEU A 637 -23.15 0.60 65.94
C LEU A 637 -22.05 1.49 65.33
N PRO A 638 -22.14 1.83 64.04
CA PRO A 638 -21.22 2.78 63.41
C PRO A 638 -21.22 4.12 64.16
N GLY A 639 -20.03 4.58 64.56
CA GLY A 639 -19.82 5.78 65.38
C GLY A 639 -19.64 5.50 66.89
N GLU A 640 -19.99 4.31 67.39
CA GLU A 640 -19.71 3.94 68.79
C GLU A 640 -18.21 3.69 69.01
N SER A 641 -17.70 4.20 70.14
CA SER A 641 -16.31 4.02 70.57
C SER A 641 -16.18 2.97 71.66
N LEU A 642 -15.17 2.11 71.55
CA LEU A 642 -14.78 1.14 72.57
C LEU A 642 -13.48 1.58 73.23
N THR A 643 -13.48 1.68 74.57
CA THR A 643 -12.33 2.14 75.36
C THR A 643 -11.68 1.00 76.12
N PHE A 644 -10.35 0.99 76.11
CA PHE A 644 -9.51 -0.02 76.75
C PHE A 644 -8.72 0.54 77.94
N VAL A 645 -8.49 -0.31 78.94
CA VAL A 645 -7.74 0.01 80.15
C VAL A 645 -6.80 -1.14 80.47
N CYS A 646 -5.55 -0.82 80.81
CA CYS A 646 -4.57 -1.82 81.24
C CYS A 646 -4.70 -2.14 82.72
N TYR A 647 -4.36 -3.36 83.14
CA TYR A 647 -4.27 -3.70 84.55
C TYR A 647 -3.14 -2.93 85.26
N GLN A 648 -3.23 -2.80 86.59
CA GLN A 648 -2.33 -1.99 87.38
C GLN A 648 -0.85 -2.41 87.20
N GLY A 649 0.01 -1.49 86.77
CA GLY A 649 1.44 -1.74 86.47
C GLY A 649 1.78 -1.84 84.97
N TYR A 650 0.81 -1.67 84.08
CA TYR A 650 1.00 -1.67 82.63
C TYR A 650 0.53 -0.34 82.01
N GLU A 651 1.30 0.21 81.08
CA GLU A 651 0.93 1.41 80.31
C GLU A 651 0.29 1.03 78.97
N LEU A 652 -0.74 1.79 78.57
CA LEU A 652 -1.45 1.60 77.30
C LEU A 652 -0.69 2.29 76.17
N ILE A 653 -0.32 1.50 75.15
CA ILE A 653 0.38 1.94 73.95
C ILE A 653 -0.57 1.77 72.76
N GLY A 654 -1.07 2.90 72.25
CA GLY A 654 -2.05 2.96 71.15
C GLY A 654 -3.19 3.93 71.46
N GLU A 655 -4.24 3.93 70.63
CA GLU A 655 -5.43 4.73 70.92
C GLU A 655 -6.22 4.11 72.08
N VAL A 656 -6.51 4.93 73.10
CA VAL A 656 -7.27 4.47 74.29
C VAL A 656 -8.70 4.07 73.93
N ALA A 657 -9.24 4.59 72.83
CA ALA A 657 -10.56 4.23 72.32
C ALA A 657 -10.59 4.23 70.78
N ILE A 658 -11.10 3.15 70.19
CA ILE A 658 -11.30 2.99 68.74
C ILE A 658 -12.79 3.06 68.39
N LYS A 659 -13.12 3.57 67.20
CA LYS A 659 -14.49 3.78 66.73
C LYS A 659 -14.87 2.82 65.61
N CYS A 660 -16.10 2.33 65.63
CA CYS A 660 -16.64 1.50 64.55
C CYS A 660 -17.00 2.38 63.34
N ILE A 661 -16.38 2.15 62.17
CA ILE A 661 -16.62 2.90 60.95
C ILE A 661 -17.52 2.08 60.02
N LEU A 662 -18.48 2.75 59.38
CA LEU A 662 -19.44 2.12 58.47
C LEU A 662 -18.69 1.58 57.23
N GLY A 663 -18.82 0.27 56.98
CA GLY A 663 -18.26 -0.44 55.83
C GLY A 663 -19.03 -1.73 55.57
N LYS A 664 -18.72 -2.44 54.47
CA LYS A 664 -19.30 -3.77 54.16
C LYS A 664 -18.17 -4.81 54.03
N PRO A 665 -17.69 -5.43 55.13
CA PRO A 665 -18.14 -5.30 56.53
C PRO A 665 -17.59 -4.04 57.23
N SER A 666 -18.23 -3.64 58.34
CA SER A 666 -17.78 -2.51 59.16
C SER A 666 -16.43 -2.81 59.81
N PHE A 667 -15.55 -1.79 59.87
CA PHE A 667 -14.17 -1.92 60.32
C PHE A 667 -13.86 -0.90 61.41
N TRP A 668 -12.80 -1.13 62.20
CA TRP A 668 -12.42 -0.27 63.31
C TRP A 668 -11.45 0.84 62.86
N SER A 669 -11.56 2.03 63.46
CA SER A 669 -10.74 3.21 63.13
C SER A 669 -9.24 3.01 63.34
N GLY A 670 -8.85 2.01 64.14
CA GLY A 670 -7.45 1.69 64.43
C GLY A 670 -7.29 0.27 65.02
N PRO A 671 -6.05 -0.24 65.12
CA PRO A 671 -5.74 -1.54 65.70
C PRO A 671 -5.94 -1.56 67.23
N LEU A 672 -6.01 -2.77 67.82
CA LEU A 672 -6.11 -2.94 69.28
C LEU A 672 -4.87 -2.36 69.99
N PRO A 673 -5.04 -1.57 71.07
CA PRO A 673 -3.92 -1.03 71.84
C PRO A 673 -3.20 -2.13 72.64
N LEU A 674 -1.91 -1.97 72.93
CA LEU A 674 -1.12 -2.93 73.72
C LEU A 674 -0.86 -2.41 75.13
N CYS A 675 -0.92 -3.30 76.13
CA CYS A 675 -0.54 -2.98 77.51
C CYS A 675 0.89 -3.47 77.78
N ARG A 676 1.84 -2.55 77.94
CA ARG A 676 3.24 -2.89 78.20
C ARG A 676 3.61 -2.59 79.65
N GLY A 677 4.12 -3.60 80.36
CA GLY A 677 4.66 -3.44 81.72
C GLY A 677 6.04 -2.78 81.68
N GLU A 678 6.37 -1.98 82.69
CA GLU A 678 7.72 -1.40 82.83
C GLU A 678 8.77 -2.51 82.99
N THR A 679 9.53 -2.79 81.93
CA THR A 679 10.75 -3.58 82.03
C THR A 679 11.88 -2.71 82.55
N LYS A 680 12.29 -2.95 83.80
CA LYS A 680 13.53 -2.38 84.36
C LYS A 680 14.72 -2.78 83.49
N ASN A 681 15.38 -1.75 82.95
CA ASN A 681 16.71 -1.71 82.34
C ASN A 681 17.62 -2.92 82.63
N GLN A 682 18.08 -3.60 81.58
CA GLN A 682 19.42 -4.21 81.53
C GLN A 682 19.94 -4.41 80.09
N ARG A 683 20.70 -3.39 79.66
CA ARG A 683 21.94 -3.37 78.84
C ARG A 683 22.22 -4.46 77.79
N GLY A 684 22.36 -3.96 76.54
CA GLY A 684 23.46 -4.25 75.60
C GLY A 684 23.21 -5.43 74.64
N GLY A 685 23.44 -5.35 73.33
CA GLY A 685 24.04 -4.35 72.44
C GLY A 685 23.87 -4.85 71.00
N GLY A 686 24.13 -3.97 70.02
CA GLY A 686 23.62 -4.06 68.65
C GLY A 686 24.15 -5.19 67.75
N GLY A 687 23.42 -5.40 66.66
CA GLY A 687 23.80 -6.26 65.52
C GLY A 687 22.65 -6.39 64.51
N SER A 688 22.64 -5.53 63.49
CA SER A 688 21.69 -5.50 62.36
C SER A 688 21.77 -6.76 61.50
N VAL A 689 20.62 -7.33 61.10
CA VAL A 689 20.51 -8.16 59.88
C VAL A 689 19.20 -7.83 59.17
N SER A 690 19.35 -7.49 57.89
CA SER A 690 18.32 -7.06 56.93
C SER A 690 17.43 -8.21 56.42
N ALA A 691 16.30 -7.77 55.85
CA ALA A 691 15.17 -8.53 55.35
C ALA A 691 15.48 -9.65 54.35
N VAL A 692 14.66 -10.71 54.42
CA VAL A 692 14.43 -11.68 53.35
C VAL A 692 12.95 -11.59 52.97
N ALA A 693 12.70 -11.18 51.73
CA ALA A 693 11.44 -11.36 51.03
C ALA A 693 11.62 -12.52 50.06
N TRP A 694 10.78 -13.56 50.08
CA TRP A 694 10.47 -14.42 48.93
C TRP A 694 9.09 -15.09 49.12
N MET A 695 8.19 -14.73 48.19
CA MET A 695 7.33 -15.58 47.36
C MET A 695 6.10 -16.37 47.83
N ASN A 696 5.10 -16.24 46.94
CA ASN A 696 4.00 -17.15 46.53
C ASN A 696 2.87 -17.35 47.55
N HIS A 697 1.59 -17.19 47.20
CA HIS A 697 0.88 -17.55 45.97
C HIS A 697 -0.19 -16.53 45.58
#